data_AF-A0A0F7SQ85-F1
#
_entry.id   AF-A0A0F7SQ85-F1
#
_cell.length_a   1.000
_cell.length_b   1.000
_cell.length_c   1.000
_cell.angle_alpha   90.00
_cell.angle_beta   90.00
_cell.angle_gamma   90.00
#
_symmetry.space_group_name_H-M   'P 1'
#
loop_
_entity.id
_entity.type
_entity.pdbx_description
1 polymer ?
#
loop_
_entity_poly.entity_id
_entity_poly.type
_entity_poly.pdbx_seq_one_letter_code
_entity_poly.pdbx_strand_id
1 'polypeptide(L)'
;MNILANAPSSQTWTLEPQSEYRFELEQAEFIAIQLTQGQAEIFGAEIAPNRWYHFMAECKAAVFTWEGCQLEMTGTPSTEYVSHETTFPALSNLHLALEGQRLRAHRYQTNRARTLKQASPAERAEAEASEWMDPELEDSPRLMVLGPEGSGKTTVCKTLINWTVRAGRESSPLFVNLDPSEGPHSPPGALSLTPIAHPLPTSTPAQTFGSPLPTGPPPSLSSTLLPLSWWYGYQTPGQPGRSRLWQQLVQDMGEKWETRRKGNKPLASAGLIVDTNGKFVDANLGKTEDGDKKEKYTFVREAVDAFKINILLVIGHEKLHMEMQRMFGGPNSRIKIVKLSKSAGVVDLDRSHRVRSQALQIKSYFYGDPPSTPSLLALPGATAMNPLGLSPHSTTVKFEDLSIWRVGEEYIAPSSALPIGSTRSISETQLVKVDPTLPAKESHLLNVVLALIKPPASIVQNGSASTAVANNESAKVKEEDEEGTVAAETVVEGDMGEELAKSEIIGYVVVTNIDIPRKRFTILSPNMGRLPSKTALRMELADLRYQLPLKLSNSIVYWSLVVFHIWNSFSYKPEYPPKETYLTPGKYAFWVWPVIHILLIGYTVVQFFPRAQSLVVDSIRWRFVSVGVISAAYLYFQIRKWYILAFLLSVALLSTVSSIFYLIRTRKRIVPEPTKFEIKLLEVTILLPFSLYHAWSIVLMVLTFFQAFGKDVHKEHAGAWTRVFVWLALLFLTLTSIGYAFASEAGDLAGCAVLTYVLWAIFENQEGIMFIHWSGLVFAIISSIAFLYTTYKSYKYHLLPPAPPPMVTRPRARTRGRSGGTTPTIGGLSQVSSPRSQPVSPQLPRGTLVNPSGTVTMPPVEQVSKTGPGQKVQNDQGETEDDSLLVREGSTSRPSEDIQRS
;
A
#
# COMPACT_ATOMS: atom_id res chain seq x y z
N MET A 1 27.45 7.95 42.09
CA MET A 1 26.82 6.62 42.00
C MET A 1 25.37 6.75 42.41
N ASN A 2 24.42 6.68 41.47
CA ASN A 2 22.99 6.39 41.68
C ASN A 2 22.25 6.41 40.32
N ILE A 3 22.69 5.53 39.41
CA ILE A 3 21.94 5.18 38.20
C ILE A 3 21.80 3.64 38.17
N LEU A 4 21.26 3.10 39.26
CA LEU A 4 20.54 1.84 39.21
C LEU A 4 19.10 2.20 38.90
N ALA A 5 18.85 2.52 37.62
CA ALA A 5 17.48 2.65 37.14
C ALA A 5 16.78 1.30 37.31
N ASN A 6 15.50 1.30 37.69
CA ASN A 6 14.72 0.08 37.81
C ASN A 6 14.86 -0.75 36.53
N ALA A 7 15.19 -2.03 36.67
CA ALA A 7 15.14 -2.96 35.54
C ALA A 7 13.75 -2.87 34.91
N PRO A 8 13.63 -2.67 33.58
CA PRO A 8 12.33 -2.55 32.94
C PRO A 8 11.55 -3.85 33.16
N SER A 9 10.27 -3.74 33.48
CA SER A 9 9.44 -4.89 33.85
C SER A 9 9.28 -5.83 32.65
N SER A 10 9.90 -7.00 32.71
CA SER A 10 9.72 -8.04 31.71
C SER A 10 8.43 -8.83 31.93
N GLN A 11 7.90 -9.38 30.85
CA GLN A 11 6.72 -10.25 30.84
C GLN A 11 7.06 -11.55 30.10
N THR A 12 6.65 -12.69 30.66
CA THR A 12 6.82 -14.00 30.02
C THR A 12 5.58 -14.39 29.23
N TRP A 13 5.77 -14.65 27.94
CA TRP A 13 4.75 -15.11 27.02
C TRP A 13 5.01 -16.58 26.66
N THR A 14 3.98 -17.42 26.75
CA THR A 14 4.03 -18.81 26.28
C THR A 14 3.24 -18.91 24.98
N LEU A 15 3.88 -19.41 23.91
CA LEU A 15 3.26 -19.66 22.62
C LEU A 15 3.01 -21.16 22.43
N GLU A 16 1.82 -21.49 21.96
CA GLU A 16 1.44 -22.85 21.56
C GLU A 16 2.05 -23.24 20.21
N PRO A 17 2.18 -24.55 19.90
CA PRO A 17 2.62 -25.01 18.58
C PRO A 17 1.83 -24.38 17.42
N GLN A 18 2.53 -23.98 16.36
CA GLN A 18 2.00 -23.35 15.14
C GLN A 18 1.30 -21.99 15.34
N SER A 19 1.49 -21.34 16.49
CA SER A 19 1.04 -19.97 16.75
C SER A 19 2.13 -18.92 16.48
N GLU A 20 1.71 -17.66 16.31
CA GLU A 20 2.61 -16.51 16.24
C GLU A 20 2.16 -15.37 17.18
N TYR A 21 3.13 -14.77 17.87
CA TYR A 21 2.97 -13.49 18.55
C TYR A 21 3.17 -12.36 17.54
N ARG A 22 2.16 -11.51 17.35
CA ARG A 22 2.19 -10.35 16.46
C ARG A 22 2.27 -9.07 17.28
N PHE A 23 3.09 -8.12 16.83
CA PHE A 23 3.17 -6.80 17.45
C PHE A 23 3.35 -5.67 16.43
N GLU A 24 2.85 -4.50 16.78
CA GLU A 24 3.00 -3.26 16.03
C GLU A 24 3.56 -2.15 16.92
N LEU A 25 4.69 -1.57 16.51
CA LEU A 25 5.27 -0.41 17.19
C LEU A 25 4.85 0.90 16.51
N GLU A 26 4.62 1.92 17.32
CA GLU A 26 4.58 3.32 16.91
C GLU A 26 5.96 4.00 17.07
N GLN A 27 6.06 5.29 16.73
CA GLN A 27 7.33 6.02 16.55
C GLN A 27 8.32 5.98 17.73
N ALA A 28 7.81 6.11 18.95
CA ALA A 28 8.63 6.17 20.17
C ALA A 28 8.68 4.83 20.91
N GLU A 29 8.02 3.80 20.37
CA GLU A 29 7.90 2.50 21.02
C GLU A 29 9.06 1.57 20.65
N PHE A 30 9.34 0.66 21.56
CA PHE A 30 10.29 -0.43 21.37
C PHE A 30 9.77 -1.68 22.06
N ILE A 31 10.22 -2.82 21.57
CA ILE A 31 10.13 -4.09 22.29
C ILE A 31 11.47 -4.83 22.15
N ALA A 32 11.90 -5.48 23.22
CA ALA A 32 13.00 -6.42 23.22
C ALA A 32 12.46 -7.81 23.55
N ILE A 33 12.84 -8.82 22.78
CA ILE A 33 12.35 -10.19 22.90
C ILE A 33 13.54 -11.13 23.06
N GLN A 34 13.45 -12.07 24.01
CA GLN A 34 14.42 -13.13 24.27
C GLN A 34 13.71 -14.48 24.27
N LEU A 35 14.24 -15.47 23.55
CA LEU A 35 13.74 -16.85 23.61
C LEU A 35 14.34 -17.54 24.84
N THR A 36 13.51 -17.97 25.79
CA THR A 36 13.98 -18.66 27.02
C THR A 36 13.83 -20.18 26.93
N GLN A 37 12.78 -20.68 26.26
CA GLN A 37 12.55 -22.12 26.06
C GLN A 37 11.89 -22.41 24.70
N GLY A 38 12.12 -23.61 24.13
CA GLY A 38 11.54 -24.02 22.86
C GLY A 38 12.28 -23.44 21.64
N GLN A 39 11.57 -23.31 20.51
CA GLN A 39 12.10 -22.73 19.26
C GLN A 39 11.19 -21.62 18.73
N ALA A 40 11.76 -20.57 18.14
CA ALA A 40 11.00 -19.47 17.54
C ALA A 40 11.73 -18.86 16.34
N GLU A 41 10.97 -18.31 15.40
CA GLU A 41 11.50 -17.66 14.18
C GLU A 41 10.75 -16.36 13.83
N ILE A 42 11.49 -15.38 13.32
CA ILE A 42 10.98 -14.11 12.77
C ILE A 42 11.14 -14.19 11.27
N PHE A 43 10.03 -14.38 10.54
CA PHE A 43 10.03 -14.52 9.08
C PHE A 43 11.10 -15.53 8.60
N GLY A 44 11.11 -16.71 9.23
CA GLY A 44 12.04 -17.81 8.93
C GLY A 44 13.47 -17.68 9.48
N ALA A 45 13.85 -16.57 10.11
CA ALA A 45 15.13 -16.45 10.81
C ALA A 45 15.00 -16.89 12.28
N GLU A 46 15.81 -17.84 12.72
CA GLU A 46 15.78 -18.37 14.10
C GLU A 46 16.17 -17.31 15.15
N ILE A 47 15.43 -17.31 16.26
CA ILE A 47 15.80 -16.59 17.48
C ILE A 47 16.75 -17.48 18.28
N ALA A 48 17.96 -17.01 18.57
CA ALA A 48 18.91 -17.72 19.41
C ALA A 48 18.43 -17.72 20.88
N PRO A 49 18.50 -18.86 21.61
CA PRO A 49 18.08 -18.92 23.01
C PRO A 49 18.95 -18.02 23.89
N ASN A 50 18.33 -17.42 24.90
CA ASN A 50 18.91 -16.48 25.86
C ASN A 50 19.57 -15.22 25.25
N ARG A 51 19.26 -14.88 24.00
CA ARG A 51 19.70 -13.64 23.33
C ARG A 51 18.56 -12.65 23.18
N TRP A 52 18.79 -11.38 23.54
CA TRP A 52 17.83 -10.30 23.26
C TRP A 52 17.91 -9.82 21.80
N TYR A 53 16.75 -9.67 21.18
CA TYR A 53 16.53 -9.04 19.88
C TYR A 53 15.70 -7.78 20.09
N HIS A 54 16.16 -6.65 19.55
CA HIS A 54 15.54 -5.33 19.76
C HIS A 54 14.79 -4.88 18.50
N PHE A 55 13.58 -4.34 18.69
CA PHE A 55 12.70 -3.82 17.65
C PHE A 55 12.28 -2.39 18.00
N MET A 56 12.27 -1.51 17.00
CA MET A 56 12.04 -0.07 17.17
C MET A 56 11.63 0.59 15.84
N ALA A 57 11.37 1.89 15.85
CA ALA A 57 11.18 2.73 14.67
C ALA A 57 10.06 2.24 13.73
N GLU A 58 8.83 2.16 14.27
CA GLU A 58 7.62 1.75 13.54
C GLU A 58 7.68 0.32 12.95
N CYS A 59 8.49 -0.56 13.53
CA CYS A 59 8.58 -1.97 13.12
C CYS A 59 7.29 -2.73 13.49
N LYS A 60 6.79 -3.53 12.53
CA LYS A 60 5.62 -4.39 12.69
C LYS A 60 6.03 -5.80 12.28
N ALA A 61 5.91 -6.77 13.18
CA ALA A 61 6.48 -8.10 12.98
C ALA A 61 5.71 -9.21 13.71
N ALA A 62 6.07 -10.46 13.37
CA ALA A 62 5.56 -11.66 14.02
C ALA A 62 6.70 -12.60 14.43
N VAL A 63 6.58 -13.21 15.61
CA VAL A 63 7.42 -14.29 16.11
C VAL A 63 6.59 -15.58 16.08
N PHE A 64 6.93 -16.49 15.17
CA PHE A 64 6.24 -17.76 14.97
C PHE A 64 6.98 -18.92 15.68
N THR A 65 6.25 -19.96 16.08
CA THR A 65 6.84 -21.20 16.61
C THR A 65 6.21 -22.47 16.02
N TRP A 66 7.04 -23.46 15.68
CA TRP A 66 6.59 -24.76 15.19
C TRP A 66 6.12 -25.69 16.32
N GLU A 67 6.88 -25.76 17.41
CA GLU A 67 6.70 -26.73 18.51
C GLU A 67 6.22 -26.10 19.84
N GLY A 68 6.06 -24.77 19.87
CA GLY A 68 5.82 -24.02 21.09
C GLY A 68 7.10 -23.42 21.68
N CYS A 69 6.97 -22.32 22.41
CA CYS A 69 8.10 -21.65 23.06
C CYS A 69 7.69 -20.77 24.24
N GLN A 70 8.67 -20.35 25.03
CA GLN A 70 8.54 -19.26 25.99
C GLN A 70 9.45 -18.10 25.58
N LEU A 71 8.87 -16.90 25.57
CA LEU A 71 9.53 -15.65 25.24
C LEU A 71 9.50 -14.73 26.45
N GLU A 72 10.63 -14.16 26.83
CA GLU A 72 10.68 -13.04 27.76
C GLU A 72 10.71 -11.73 26.95
N MET A 73 9.83 -10.79 27.30
CA MET A 73 9.64 -9.55 26.55
C MET A 73 9.74 -8.32 27.45
N THR A 74 10.34 -7.26 26.92
CA THR A 74 10.56 -5.99 27.62
C THR A 74 10.18 -4.83 26.71
N GLY A 75 9.22 -4.01 27.12
CA GLY A 75 8.68 -2.90 26.33
C GLY A 75 7.16 -2.85 26.40
N THR A 76 6.54 -1.92 25.66
CA THR A 76 5.09 -1.79 25.54
C THR A 76 4.74 -1.37 24.10
N PRO A 77 4.37 -2.31 23.21
CA PRO A 77 3.90 -1.99 21.87
C PRO A 77 2.46 -1.46 21.89
N SER A 78 2.10 -0.64 20.89
CA SER A 78 0.74 -0.11 20.71
C SER A 78 -0.32 -1.20 20.51
N THR A 79 0.07 -2.32 19.92
CA THR A 79 -0.77 -3.49 19.64
C THR A 79 0.08 -4.75 19.75
N GLU A 80 -0.37 -5.71 20.55
CA GLU A 80 0.22 -7.05 20.71
C GLU A 80 -0.89 -8.10 20.85
N TYR A 81 -0.73 -9.25 20.20
CA TYR A 81 -1.62 -10.41 20.39
C TYR A 81 -1.02 -11.71 19.84
N VAL A 82 -1.46 -12.85 20.37
CA VAL A 82 -1.16 -14.19 19.85
C VAL A 82 -2.21 -14.60 18.82
N SER A 83 -1.79 -15.24 17.73
CA SER A 83 -2.66 -15.79 16.70
C SER A 83 -2.31 -17.25 16.38
N HIS A 84 -3.33 -18.11 16.33
CA HIS A 84 -3.21 -19.51 15.89
C HIS A 84 -3.55 -19.68 14.40
N GLU A 85 -4.02 -18.63 13.72
CA GLU A 85 -4.31 -18.65 12.28
C GLU A 85 -3.11 -18.07 11.51
N THR A 86 -2.27 -18.96 10.98
CA THR A 86 -0.99 -18.61 10.36
C THR A 86 -0.87 -19.22 8.96
N THR A 87 -0.12 -18.56 8.06
CA THR A 87 0.16 -19.09 6.71
C THR A 87 1.39 -20.00 6.66
N PHE A 88 2.09 -20.16 7.77
CA PHE A 88 3.36 -20.89 7.88
C PHE A 88 3.29 -22.36 7.40
N PRO A 89 2.25 -23.16 7.74
CA PRO A 89 2.15 -24.54 7.23
C PRO A 89 2.05 -24.63 5.70
N ALA A 90 1.26 -23.74 5.08
CA ALA A 90 1.15 -23.69 3.62
C ALA A 90 2.44 -23.20 2.95
N LEU A 91 3.13 -22.25 3.59
CA LEU A 91 4.41 -21.72 3.11
C LEU A 91 5.54 -22.76 3.25
N SER A 92 5.53 -23.59 4.30
CA SER A 92 6.48 -24.69 4.50
C SER A 92 6.30 -25.78 3.44
N ASN A 93 5.06 -26.16 3.13
CA ASN A 93 4.77 -27.08 2.01
C ASN A 93 5.32 -26.55 0.66
N LEU A 94 5.19 -25.23 0.41
CA LEU A 94 5.82 -24.60 -0.76
C LEU A 94 7.35 -24.66 -0.68
N HIS A 95 7.96 -24.33 0.46
CA HIS A 95 9.40 -24.39 0.65
C HIS A 95 9.97 -25.79 0.40
N LEU A 96 9.35 -26.83 0.94
CA LEU A 96 9.75 -28.23 0.73
C LEU A 96 9.65 -28.65 -0.76
N ALA A 97 8.64 -28.16 -1.48
CA ALA A 97 8.53 -28.40 -2.93
C ALA A 97 9.65 -27.69 -3.72
N LEU A 98 9.97 -26.43 -3.38
CA LEU A 98 11.06 -25.67 -3.98
C LEU A 98 12.43 -26.31 -3.69
N GLU A 99 12.66 -26.76 -2.45
CA GLU A 99 13.88 -27.48 -2.08
C GLU A 99 13.99 -28.83 -2.81
N GLY A 100 12.87 -29.53 -2.97
CA GLY A 100 12.79 -30.72 -3.82
C GLY A 100 13.23 -30.48 -5.28
N GLN A 101 13.06 -29.27 -5.82
CA GLN A 101 13.62 -28.88 -7.13
C GLN A 101 15.10 -28.53 -7.06
N ARG A 102 15.56 -27.78 -6.04
CA ARG A 102 17.00 -27.48 -5.85
C ARG A 102 17.83 -28.76 -5.75
N LEU A 103 17.34 -29.74 -5.01
CA LEU A 103 17.99 -31.05 -4.85
C LEU A 103 18.11 -31.80 -6.19
N ARG A 104 17.14 -31.67 -7.10
CA ARG A 104 17.20 -32.27 -8.45
C ARG A 104 18.23 -31.54 -9.31
N ALA A 105 18.13 -30.21 -9.41
CA ALA A 105 19.05 -29.38 -10.18
C ALA A 105 20.51 -29.55 -9.70
N HIS A 106 20.75 -29.54 -8.39
CA HIS A 106 22.08 -29.78 -7.81
C HIS A 106 22.61 -31.18 -8.14
N ARG A 107 21.79 -32.23 -8.01
CA ARG A 107 22.17 -33.61 -8.39
C ARG A 107 22.50 -33.69 -9.88
N TYR A 108 21.67 -33.11 -10.75
CA TYR A 108 21.91 -33.07 -12.19
C TYR A 108 23.24 -32.37 -12.52
N GLN A 109 23.47 -31.16 -12.00
CA GLN A 109 24.70 -30.41 -12.23
C GLN A 109 25.94 -31.11 -11.67
N THR A 110 25.83 -31.77 -10.51
CA THR A 110 26.91 -32.57 -9.91
C THR A 110 27.25 -33.78 -10.77
N ASN A 111 26.23 -34.53 -11.21
CA ASN A 111 26.41 -35.71 -12.07
C ASN A 111 26.99 -35.29 -13.43
N ARG A 112 26.43 -34.27 -14.09
CA ARG A 112 26.97 -33.71 -15.35
C ARG A 112 28.42 -33.25 -15.18
N ALA A 113 28.77 -32.60 -14.07
CA ALA A 113 30.14 -32.19 -13.78
C ALA A 113 31.09 -33.37 -13.46
N ARG A 114 30.57 -34.51 -13.01
CA ARG A 114 31.33 -35.77 -12.87
C ARG A 114 31.56 -36.42 -14.24
N THR A 115 30.53 -36.57 -15.06
CA THR A 115 30.64 -37.12 -16.42
C THR A 115 31.61 -36.30 -17.28
N LEU A 116 31.49 -34.96 -17.29
CA LEU A 116 32.41 -34.07 -18.02
C LEU A 116 33.86 -34.09 -17.52
N LYS A 117 34.14 -34.65 -16.33
CA LYS A 117 35.51 -34.91 -15.83
C LYS A 117 36.05 -36.29 -16.22
N GLN A 118 35.19 -37.19 -16.70
CA GLN A 118 35.53 -38.56 -17.08
C GLN A 118 35.50 -38.78 -18.60
N ALA A 119 34.78 -37.92 -19.34
CA ALA A 119 34.74 -37.89 -20.80
C ALA A 119 36.08 -37.48 -21.43
N SER A 120 36.38 -38.02 -22.62
CA SER A 120 37.50 -37.58 -23.46
C SER A 120 37.30 -36.15 -23.99
N PRO A 121 38.34 -35.48 -24.52
CA PRO A 121 38.21 -34.11 -25.05
C PRO A 121 37.16 -33.96 -26.16
N ALA A 122 36.94 -35.00 -26.98
CA ALA A 122 35.94 -34.99 -28.04
C ALA A 122 34.52 -35.12 -27.49
N GLU A 123 34.25 -36.16 -26.69
CA GLU A 123 32.95 -36.36 -26.02
C GLU A 123 32.60 -35.17 -25.11
N ARG A 124 33.61 -34.52 -24.50
CA ARG A 124 33.43 -33.32 -23.70
C ARG A 124 33.04 -32.12 -24.55
N ALA A 125 33.69 -31.90 -25.70
CA ALA A 125 33.31 -30.84 -26.61
C ALA A 125 31.88 -31.06 -27.17
N GLU A 126 31.54 -32.30 -27.50
CA GLU A 126 30.19 -32.69 -27.94
C GLU A 126 29.14 -32.50 -26.83
N ALA A 127 29.43 -32.89 -25.59
CA ALA A 127 28.55 -32.69 -24.45
C ALA A 127 28.44 -31.23 -23.98
N GLU A 128 29.46 -30.40 -24.21
CA GLU A 128 29.42 -28.95 -23.97
C GLU A 128 28.72 -28.18 -25.12
N ALA A 129 28.77 -28.69 -26.36
CA ALA A 129 28.04 -28.16 -27.52
C ALA A 129 26.57 -28.65 -27.61
N SER A 130 26.24 -29.79 -27.00
CA SER A 130 24.87 -30.32 -26.98
C SER A 130 23.98 -29.53 -26.01
N GLU A 131 23.32 -28.51 -26.54
CA GLU A 131 22.22 -27.78 -25.89
C GLU A 131 20.93 -28.62 -25.76
N TRP A 132 20.92 -29.89 -26.21
CA TRP A 132 19.84 -30.86 -25.99
C TRP A 132 19.83 -31.36 -24.53
N MET A 133 19.59 -30.42 -23.62
CA MET A 133 19.56 -30.59 -22.18
C MET A 133 18.13 -30.85 -21.72
N ASP A 134 17.91 -31.95 -21.00
CA ASP A 134 16.59 -32.35 -20.50
C ASP A 134 16.00 -31.25 -19.59
N PRO A 135 14.89 -30.59 -20.00
CA PRO A 135 14.33 -29.47 -19.26
C PRO A 135 13.75 -29.84 -17.90
N GLU A 136 13.42 -31.11 -17.63
CA GLU A 136 12.88 -31.52 -16.32
C GLU A 136 13.97 -31.72 -15.27
N LEU A 137 15.23 -31.88 -15.69
CA LEU A 137 16.37 -32.21 -14.82
C LEU A 137 17.19 -30.99 -14.37
N GLU A 138 17.23 -29.89 -15.14
CA GLU A 138 17.95 -28.66 -14.76
C GLU A 138 17.12 -27.69 -13.91
N ASP A 139 15.80 -27.93 -13.75
CA ASP A 139 14.83 -26.86 -13.43
C ASP A 139 14.78 -26.44 -11.95
N SER A 140 15.81 -25.69 -11.54
CA SER A 140 15.90 -25.01 -10.24
C SER A 140 14.77 -23.98 -10.06
N PRO A 141 14.33 -23.72 -8.81
CA PRO A 141 13.20 -22.82 -8.57
C PRO A 141 13.55 -21.37 -8.94
N ARG A 142 12.76 -20.79 -9.86
CA ARG A 142 12.82 -19.38 -10.27
C ARG A 142 11.44 -18.79 -10.02
N LEU A 143 11.26 -18.36 -8.77
CA LEU A 143 10.00 -17.97 -8.16
C LEU A 143 9.78 -16.46 -8.30
N MET A 144 8.60 -16.04 -8.76
CA MET A 144 8.16 -14.65 -8.75
C MET A 144 6.85 -14.51 -7.97
N VAL A 145 6.82 -13.57 -7.02
CA VAL A 145 5.70 -13.37 -6.09
C VAL A 145 4.86 -12.17 -6.51
N LEU A 146 3.57 -12.39 -6.72
CA LEU A 146 2.60 -11.43 -7.23
C LEU A 146 1.45 -11.22 -6.23
N GLY A 147 0.90 -10.00 -6.20
CA GLY A 147 -0.19 -9.64 -5.29
C GLY A 147 -0.22 -8.14 -4.99
N PRO A 148 -1.34 -7.62 -4.47
CA PRO A 148 -1.55 -6.19 -4.22
C PRO A 148 -0.59 -5.63 -3.16
N GLU A 149 -0.58 -4.30 -3.00
CA GLU A 149 -0.03 -3.66 -1.80
C GLU A 149 -0.69 -4.27 -0.55
N GLY A 150 0.08 -4.46 0.53
CA GLY A 150 -0.46 -5.06 1.76
C GLY A 150 -0.80 -6.56 1.68
N SER A 151 -0.28 -7.32 0.70
CA SER A 151 -0.50 -8.77 0.62
C SER A 151 0.53 -9.65 1.36
N GLY A 152 1.68 -9.11 1.76
CA GLY A 152 2.73 -9.83 2.50
C GLY A 152 3.82 -10.49 1.64
N LYS A 153 3.92 -10.11 0.35
CA LYS A 153 4.90 -10.67 -0.61
C LYS A 153 6.33 -10.67 -0.08
N THR A 154 6.77 -9.53 0.43
CA THR A 154 8.12 -9.28 0.97
C THR A 154 8.42 -10.18 2.17
N THR A 155 7.44 -10.37 3.06
CA THR A 155 7.50 -11.31 4.19
C THR A 155 7.63 -12.76 3.72
N VAL A 156 6.88 -13.15 2.68
CA VAL A 156 6.93 -14.47 2.05
C VAL A 156 8.29 -14.72 1.38
N CYS A 157 8.79 -13.76 0.59
CA CYS A 157 10.12 -13.82 -0.02
C CYS A 157 11.21 -13.99 1.05
N LYS A 158 11.20 -13.17 2.10
CA LYS A 158 12.16 -13.23 3.21
C LYS A 158 12.12 -14.58 3.94
N THR A 159 10.93 -15.10 4.23
CA THR A 159 10.76 -16.39 4.90
C THR A 159 11.28 -17.56 4.05
N LEU A 160 10.94 -17.59 2.76
CA LEU A 160 11.45 -18.61 1.84
C LEU A 160 12.96 -18.55 1.66
N ILE A 161 13.56 -17.34 1.60
CA ILE A 161 15.01 -17.13 1.57
C ILE A 161 15.65 -17.67 2.86
N ASN A 162 15.15 -17.29 4.03
CA ASN A 162 15.71 -17.69 5.32
C ASN A 162 15.71 -19.21 5.52
N TRP A 163 14.61 -19.89 5.19
CA TRP A 163 14.56 -21.36 5.22
C TRP A 163 15.51 -22.00 4.19
N THR A 164 15.68 -21.39 3.00
CA THR A 164 16.61 -21.89 1.97
C THR A 164 18.06 -21.83 2.45
N VAL A 165 18.47 -20.77 3.15
CA VAL A 165 19.80 -20.68 3.75
C VAL A 165 19.96 -21.66 4.91
N ARG A 166 18.93 -21.78 5.77
CA ARG A 166 18.91 -22.75 6.90
C ARG A 166 18.95 -24.21 6.48
N ALA A 167 18.60 -24.54 5.23
CA ALA A 167 18.68 -25.91 4.70
C ALA A 167 20.12 -26.48 4.62
N GLY A 168 21.16 -25.69 4.93
CA GLY A 168 22.49 -26.20 5.32
C GLY A 168 23.37 -26.73 4.19
N ARG A 169 23.07 -26.39 2.93
CA ARG A 169 23.73 -26.92 1.71
C ARG A 169 24.59 -25.90 0.97
N GLU A 170 25.11 -24.89 1.67
CA GLU A 170 25.80 -23.71 1.07
C GLU A 170 24.93 -22.97 0.01
N SER A 171 23.61 -23.21 0.06
CA SER A 171 22.63 -22.70 -0.89
C SER A 171 22.46 -21.19 -0.70
N SER A 172 22.92 -20.42 -1.67
CA SER A 172 22.86 -18.96 -1.68
C SER A 172 21.85 -18.48 -2.73
N PRO A 173 20.53 -18.51 -2.43
CA PRO A 173 19.51 -18.08 -3.39
C PRO A 173 19.70 -16.61 -3.77
N LEU A 174 19.41 -16.30 -5.04
CA LEU A 174 19.49 -14.95 -5.54
C LEU A 174 18.14 -14.24 -5.34
N PHE A 175 18.16 -13.13 -4.60
CA PHE A 175 16.99 -12.27 -4.39
C PHE A 175 16.95 -11.15 -5.44
N VAL A 176 15.79 -10.96 -6.05
CA VAL A 176 15.49 -9.81 -6.92
C VAL A 176 14.43 -8.94 -6.26
N ASN A 177 14.71 -7.65 -6.14
CA ASN A 177 13.68 -6.65 -5.83
C ASN A 177 13.30 -5.88 -7.09
N LEU A 178 12.04 -6.03 -7.52
CA LEU A 178 11.41 -5.25 -8.59
C LEU A 178 10.45 -4.16 -8.05
N ASP A 179 10.42 -3.91 -6.74
CA ASP A 179 9.70 -2.78 -6.14
C ASP A 179 10.65 -1.60 -5.84
N PRO A 180 10.67 -0.53 -6.66
CA PRO A 180 11.50 0.64 -6.41
C PRO A 180 10.91 1.57 -5.33
N SER A 181 9.72 1.28 -4.77
CA SER A 181 9.12 2.07 -3.69
C SER A 181 9.66 1.70 -2.30
N GLU A 182 10.28 0.53 -2.14
CA GLU A 182 10.85 0.05 -0.88
C GLU A 182 12.34 -0.30 -1.06
N GLY A 183 13.17 0.10 -0.09
CA GLY A 183 14.61 -0.13 -0.07
C GLY A 183 14.99 -1.34 0.78
N PRO A 184 15.18 -2.56 0.22
CA PRO A 184 15.46 -3.76 0.99
C PRO A 184 16.83 -3.74 1.70
N HIS A 185 17.80 -3.08 1.06
CA HIS A 185 19.20 -2.90 1.50
C HIS A 185 19.84 -1.61 0.92
N SER A 186 19.08 -0.79 0.20
CA SER A 186 19.55 0.43 -0.48
C SER A 186 18.50 1.53 -0.32
N PRO A 187 18.83 2.82 -0.61
CA PRO A 187 17.82 3.85 -0.78
C PRO A 187 16.71 3.43 -1.77
N PRO A 188 15.45 3.88 -1.56
CA PRO A 188 14.36 3.71 -2.53
C PRO A 188 14.69 4.33 -3.90
N GLY A 189 14.00 3.87 -4.95
CA GLY A 189 14.26 4.24 -6.35
C GLY A 189 15.20 3.27 -7.09
N ALA A 190 15.74 2.26 -6.41
CA ALA A 190 16.63 1.26 -7.02
C ALA A 190 15.92 -0.10 -7.21
N LEU A 191 16.17 -0.76 -8.35
CA LEU A 191 15.94 -2.19 -8.55
C LEU A 191 17.23 -2.93 -8.19
N SER A 192 17.18 -4.20 -7.71
CA SER A 192 18.41 -4.88 -7.27
C SER A 192 18.41 -6.41 -7.35
N LEU A 193 19.61 -6.99 -7.41
CA LEU A 193 19.93 -8.40 -7.63
C LEU A 193 21.02 -8.85 -6.65
N THR A 194 20.67 -9.64 -5.64
CA THR A 194 21.47 -9.80 -4.40
C THR A 194 21.58 -11.25 -3.94
N PRO A 195 22.79 -11.84 -3.84
CA PRO A 195 22.96 -13.20 -3.34
C PRO A 195 22.83 -13.22 -1.81
N ILE A 196 21.99 -14.09 -1.28
CA ILE A 196 21.78 -14.23 0.17
C ILE A 196 22.44 -15.53 0.65
N ALA A 197 23.55 -15.42 1.39
CA ALA A 197 24.29 -16.59 1.92
C ALA A 197 24.09 -16.81 3.44
N HIS A 198 23.43 -15.88 4.13
CA HIS A 198 23.26 -15.88 5.59
C HIS A 198 21.81 -15.54 5.97
N PRO A 199 21.29 -16.02 7.11
CA PRO A 199 19.93 -15.68 7.55
C PRO A 199 19.73 -14.18 7.73
N LEU A 200 18.54 -13.71 7.40
CA LEU A 200 18.12 -12.32 7.44
C LEU A 200 17.18 -12.11 8.62
N PRO A 201 17.67 -11.74 9.83
CA PRO A 201 16.79 -11.34 10.93
C PRO A 201 16.06 -10.03 10.60
N THR A 202 15.08 -9.64 11.43
CA THR A 202 14.41 -8.34 11.33
C THR A 202 14.45 -7.65 12.68
N SER A 203 14.91 -6.39 12.71
CA SER A 203 14.93 -5.50 13.87
C SER A 203 14.31 -4.12 13.57
N THR A 204 14.23 -3.78 12.28
CA THR A 204 13.86 -2.45 11.77
C THR A 204 13.24 -2.58 10.37
N PRO A 205 12.31 -1.71 9.97
CA PRO A 205 11.86 -1.60 8.57
C PRO A 205 12.88 -0.88 7.65
N ALA A 206 14.01 -0.43 8.20
CA ALA A 206 15.06 0.28 7.48
C ALA A 206 15.97 -0.61 6.61
N GLN A 207 16.06 -1.91 6.93
CA GLN A 207 17.00 -2.87 6.35
C GLN A 207 16.33 -4.23 6.20
N THR A 208 15.19 -4.27 5.51
CA THR A 208 14.28 -5.44 5.48
C THR A 208 14.96 -6.72 5.02
N PHE A 209 16.00 -6.68 4.19
CA PHE A 209 16.78 -7.85 3.79
C PHE A 209 18.25 -7.81 4.25
N GLY A 210 18.79 -6.66 4.65
CA GLY A 210 20.16 -6.58 5.15
C GLY A 210 20.79 -5.20 5.02
N SER A 211 22.06 -5.10 5.40
CA SER A 211 22.89 -3.91 5.17
C SER A 211 23.90 -4.16 4.05
N PRO A 212 24.26 -3.16 3.22
CA PRO A 212 25.44 -3.23 2.36
C PRO A 212 26.72 -3.34 3.21
N LEU A 213 27.74 -4.03 2.71
CA LEU A 213 29.04 -4.22 3.38
C LEU A 213 29.64 -2.90 3.93
N PRO A 214 29.69 -2.71 5.27
CA PRO A 214 30.40 -1.59 5.87
C PRO A 214 31.91 -1.87 5.92
N THR A 215 32.70 -0.82 6.14
CA THR A 215 34.18 -0.88 6.24
C THR A 215 34.70 -1.40 7.59
N GLY A 216 33.82 -1.63 8.56
CA GLY A 216 34.13 -2.18 9.88
C GLY A 216 33.09 -3.24 10.30
N PRO A 217 33.03 -3.61 11.60
CA PRO A 217 32.01 -4.53 12.10
C PRO A 217 30.58 -4.03 11.77
N PRO A 218 29.64 -4.91 11.37
CA PRO A 218 28.29 -4.49 11.05
C PRO A 218 27.60 -3.88 12.28
N PRO A 219 26.89 -2.74 12.14
CA PRO A 219 26.27 -2.07 13.27
C PRO A 219 24.97 -2.73 13.76
N SER A 220 24.38 -3.60 12.93
CA SER A 220 23.09 -4.25 13.16
C SER A 220 23.22 -5.76 13.28
N LEU A 221 22.14 -6.39 13.75
CA LEU A 221 21.93 -7.83 13.65
C LEU A 221 21.63 -8.27 12.20
N SER A 222 21.18 -7.33 11.36
CA SER A 222 20.91 -7.54 9.93
C SER A 222 22.14 -8.04 9.17
N SER A 223 21.99 -9.13 8.41
CA SER A 223 23.07 -9.71 7.60
C SER A 223 23.65 -8.72 6.58
N THR A 224 24.93 -8.90 6.32
CA THR A 224 25.74 -8.06 5.43
C THR A 224 25.70 -8.58 3.99
N LEU A 225 25.40 -7.72 3.03
CA LEU A 225 25.11 -8.08 1.64
C LEU A 225 25.97 -7.32 0.61
N LEU A 226 26.04 -7.89 -0.60
CA LEU A 226 26.67 -7.31 -1.79
C LEU A 226 25.65 -7.23 -2.95
N PRO A 227 24.68 -6.28 -2.87
CA PRO A 227 23.68 -6.10 -3.92
C PRO A 227 24.30 -5.51 -5.20
N LEU A 228 23.91 -6.02 -6.37
CA LEU A 228 23.91 -5.20 -7.58
C LEU A 228 22.63 -4.37 -7.60
N SER A 229 22.73 -3.10 -8.00
CA SER A 229 21.59 -2.18 -8.05
C SER A 229 21.57 -1.35 -9.33
N TRP A 230 20.37 -1.08 -9.83
CA TRP A 230 20.07 -0.30 -11.03
C TRP A 230 19.15 0.86 -10.67
N TRP A 231 19.34 2.00 -11.34
CA TRP A 231 18.64 3.23 -10.95
C TRP A 231 17.39 3.46 -11.78
N TYR A 232 16.23 3.19 -11.17
CA TYR A 232 14.96 3.63 -11.76
C TYR A 232 14.62 5.07 -11.34
N GLY A 233 15.07 5.53 -10.18
CA GLY A 233 14.90 6.91 -9.68
C GLY A 233 13.49 7.27 -9.20
N TYR A 234 12.48 6.42 -9.48
CA TYR A 234 11.05 6.67 -9.22
C TYR A 234 10.43 5.69 -8.21
N GLN A 235 9.56 6.20 -7.33
CA GLN A 235 8.82 5.40 -6.34
C GLN A 235 7.62 4.59 -6.90
N THR A 236 7.42 4.53 -8.21
CA THR A 236 6.31 3.79 -8.81
C THR A 236 6.75 3.28 -10.18
N PRO A 237 6.82 1.96 -10.40
CA PRO A 237 7.08 1.41 -11.72
C PRO A 237 5.94 1.79 -12.67
N GLY A 238 6.27 2.04 -13.94
CA GLY A 238 5.27 2.27 -14.98
C GLY A 238 4.52 3.59 -14.84
N GLN A 239 5.19 4.66 -14.39
CA GLN A 239 4.67 6.01 -14.59
C GLN A 239 4.52 6.30 -16.11
N PRO A 240 3.50 7.08 -16.53
CA PRO A 240 3.37 7.50 -17.93
C PRO A 240 4.65 8.17 -18.44
N GLY A 241 5.07 7.84 -19.66
CA GLY A 241 6.33 8.35 -20.24
C GLY A 241 7.62 7.72 -19.67
N ARG A 242 7.53 6.74 -18.76
CA ARG A 242 8.66 6.15 -18.02
C ARG A 242 8.57 4.61 -17.92
N SER A 243 7.93 3.96 -18.90
CA SER A 243 7.74 2.51 -18.93
C SER A 243 8.91 1.78 -19.59
N ARG A 244 9.43 2.31 -20.70
CA ARG A 244 10.57 1.74 -21.44
C ARG A 244 11.82 1.62 -20.58
N LEU A 245 12.09 2.62 -19.73
CA LEU A 245 13.20 2.60 -18.78
C LEU A 245 13.12 1.38 -17.85
N TRP A 246 11.96 1.10 -17.27
CA TRP A 246 11.80 -0.03 -16.34
C TRP A 246 12.06 -1.38 -17.05
N GLN A 247 11.54 -1.54 -18.27
CA GLN A 247 11.76 -2.75 -19.08
C GLN A 247 13.23 -2.96 -19.40
N GLN A 248 13.94 -1.91 -19.86
CA GLN A 248 15.37 -1.99 -20.17
C GLN A 248 16.24 -2.34 -18.95
N LEU A 249 15.93 -1.80 -17.76
CA LEU A 249 16.65 -2.16 -16.54
C LEU A 249 16.40 -3.62 -16.14
N VAL A 250 15.16 -4.11 -16.26
CA VAL A 250 14.82 -5.51 -15.97
C VAL A 250 15.43 -6.49 -16.97
N GLN A 251 15.57 -6.10 -18.24
CA GLN A 251 16.28 -6.89 -19.24
C GLN A 251 17.76 -7.05 -18.87
N ASP A 252 18.51 -5.97 -18.59
CA ASP A 252 19.92 -6.08 -18.16
C ASP A 252 20.06 -6.89 -16.86
N MET A 253 19.16 -6.70 -15.88
CA MET A 253 19.12 -7.54 -14.67
C MET A 253 18.95 -9.03 -14.99
N GLY A 254 18.13 -9.38 -15.98
CA GLY A 254 17.95 -10.75 -16.49
C GLY A 254 19.20 -11.29 -17.19
N GLU A 255 19.87 -10.48 -17.99
CA GLU A 255 21.12 -10.84 -18.67
C GLU A 255 22.29 -11.04 -17.69
N LYS A 256 22.42 -10.18 -16.66
CA LYS A 256 23.37 -10.38 -15.56
C LYS A 256 23.03 -11.61 -14.71
N TRP A 257 21.74 -11.91 -14.51
CA TRP A 257 21.29 -13.15 -13.85
C TRP A 257 21.71 -14.38 -14.65
N GLU A 258 21.37 -14.49 -15.94
CA GLU A 258 21.71 -15.64 -16.77
C GLU A 258 23.22 -15.83 -16.88
N THR A 259 23.99 -14.74 -16.97
CA THR A 259 25.46 -14.76 -16.95
C THR A 259 26.00 -15.34 -15.64
N ARG A 260 25.48 -14.87 -14.49
CA ARG A 260 25.83 -15.42 -13.17
C ARG A 260 25.40 -16.88 -13.01
N ARG A 261 24.24 -17.27 -13.53
CA ARG A 261 23.70 -18.64 -13.52
C ARG A 261 24.60 -19.59 -14.32
N LYS A 262 25.02 -19.21 -15.52
CA LYS A 262 25.94 -20.01 -16.34
C LYS A 262 27.33 -20.14 -15.69
N GLY A 263 27.82 -19.09 -15.01
CA GLY A 263 29.13 -19.08 -14.36
C GLY A 263 29.21 -19.80 -12.99
N ASN A 264 28.14 -19.83 -12.20
CA ASN A 264 28.15 -20.33 -10.83
C ASN A 264 27.09 -21.44 -10.61
N LYS A 265 27.56 -22.69 -10.54
CA LYS A 265 26.70 -23.88 -10.40
C LYS A 265 25.93 -23.93 -9.07
N PRO A 266 26.56 -23.76 -7.87
CA PRO A 266 25.82 -23.60 -6.61
C PRO A 266 24.68 -22.59 -6.71
N LEU A 267 24.94 -21.38 -7.20
CA LEU A 267 23.93 -20.33 -7.40
C LEU A 267 22.81 -20.76 -8.36
N ALA A 268 23.16 -21.40 -9.48
CA ALA A 268 22.19 -21.90 -10.44
C ALA A 268 21.26 -22.97 -9.86
N SER A 269 21.77 -23.82 -8.95
CA SER A 269 20.97 -24.82 -8.23
C SER A 269 20.15 -24.23 -7.07
N ALA A 270 20.65 -23.17 -6.41
CA ALA A 270 19.96 -22.46 -5.33
C ALA A 270 18.73 -21.69 -5.84
N GLY A 271 18.78 -21.19 -7.07
CA GLY A 271 17.65 -20.57 -7.76
C GLY A 271 17.44 -19.09 -7.42
N LEU A 272 16.25 -18.60 -7.80
CA LEU A 272 15.89 -17.18 -7.83
C LEU A 272 14.56 -16.94 -7.09
N ILE A 273 14.47 -15.86 -6.32
CA ILE A 273 13.23 -15.39 -5.68
C ILE A 273 13.06 -13.90 -6.00
N VAL A 274 11.94 -13.54 -6.63
CA VAL A 274 11.60 -12.19 -7.11
C VAL A 274 10.42 -11.62 -6.34
N ASP A 275 10.62 -10.50 -5.64
CA ASP A 275 9.53 -9.66 -5.10
C ASP A 275 9.18 -8.53 -6.09
N THR A 276 7.93 -8.07 -6.06
CA THR A 276 7.38 -7.15 -7.08
C THR A 276 6.58 -6.01 -6.45
N ASN A 277 6.43 -4.89 -7.16
CA ASN A 277 5.55 -3.83 -6.69
C ASN A 277 4.08 -4.25 -6.67
N GLY A 278 3.31 -3.72 -5.72
CA GLY A 278 1.88 -4.02 -5.58
C GLY A 278 1.01 -3.63 -6.78
N LYS A 279 1.48 -2.76 -7.67
CA LYS A 279 0.80 -2.35 -8.90
C LYS A 279 0.85 -3.38 -10.03
N PHE A 280 1.60 -4.48 -9.88
CA PHE A 280 1.63 -5.58 -10.86
C PHE A 280 0.26 -6.30 -10.99
N VAL A 281 -0.71 -5.98 -10.13
CA VAL A 281 -2.12 -6.36 -10.23
C VAL A 281 -2.86 -5.61 -11.36
N ASP A 282 -2.38 -4.43 -11.77
CA ASP A 282 -3.00 -3.60 -12.80
C ASP A 282 -2.66 -4.10 -14.21
N ALA A 283 -3.67 -4.62 -14.91
CA ALA A 283 -3.53 -5.21 -16.24
C ALA A 283 -3.00 -4.27 -17.34
N ASN A 284 -2.95 -2.96 -17.07
CA ASN A 284 -2.44 -1.93 -17.99
C ASN A 284 -1.04 -1.40 -17.61
N LEU A 285 -0.41 -1.92 -16.56
CA LEU A 285 0.94 -1.50 -16.15
C LEU A 285 1.96 -1.86 -17.24
N GLY A 286 2.79 -0.89 -17.62
CA GLY A 286 3.82 -1.06 -18.65
C GLY A 286 3.36 -0.89 -20.09
N LYS A 287 2.16 -0.35 -20.32
CA LYS A 287 1.70 0.00 -21.67
C LYS A 287 2.30 1.33 -22.13
N THR A 288 3.11 1.29 -23.18
CA THR A 288 3.43 2.44 -24.04
C THR A 288 2.18 2.87 -24.81
N GLU A 289 2.09 4.16 -25.18
CA GLU A 289 0.92 4.69 -25.91
C GLU A 289 0.72 4.03 -27.30
N ASP A 290 1.82 3.65 -27.96
CA ASP A 290 1.83 2.91 -29.23
C ASP A 290 1.58 1.39 -29.09
N GLY A 291 1.44 0.86 -27.88
CA GLY A 291 1.33 -0.58 -27.62
C GLY A 291 -0.02 -1.17 -28.07
N ASP A 292 -0.01 -2.38 -28.65
CA ASP A 292 -1.25 -3.05 -29.08
C ASP A 292 -2.21 -3.22 -27.90
N LYS A 293 -3.43 -2.69 -28.05
CA LYS A 293 -4.42 -2.51 -26.98
C LYS A 293 -4.83 -3.83 -26.30
N LYS A 294 -4.59 -4.96 -26.98
CA LYS A 294 -4.88 -6.33 -26.51
C LYS A 294 -3.91 -6.84 -25.44
N GLU A 295 -2.67 -6.34 -25.42
CA GLU A 295 -1.66 -6.74 -24.45
C GLU A 295 -2.18 -6.49 -23.02
N LYS A 296 -1.83 -7.35 -22.06
CA LYS A 296 -2.11 -7.15 -20.64
C LYS A 296 -0.90 -7.58 -19.83
N TYR A 297 -0.72 -6.96 -18.66
CA TYR A 297 0.30 -7.36 -17.69
C TYR A 297 1.73 -7.35 -18.26
N THR A 298 2.06 -6.36 -19.10
CA THR A 298 3.32 -6.29 -19.85
C THR A 298 4.55 -6.43 -18.94
N PHE A 299 4.59 -5.72 -17.81
CA PHE A 299 5.68 -5.85 -16.83
C PHE A 299 5.77 -7.23 -16.13
N VAL A 300 4.65 -7.97 -16.05
CA VAL A 300 4.69 -9.36 -15.55
C VAL A 300 5.34 -10.25 -16.59
N ARG A 301 4.98 -10.11 -17.87
CA ARG A 301 5.59 -10.86 -18.97
C ARG A 301 7.09 -10.57 -19.08
N GLU A 302 7.47 -9.29 -19.10
CA GLU A 302 8.87 -8.84 -19.17
C GLU A 302 9.73 -9.49 -18.08
N ALA A 303 9.27 -9.46 -16.82
CA ALA A 303 9.99 -10.08 -15.70
C ALA A 303 9.96 -11.62 -15.75
N VAL A 304 8.87 -12.24 -16.24
CA VAL A 304 8.80 -13.69 -16.46
C VAL A 304 9.84 -14.14 -17.47
N ASP A 305 9.96 -13.44 -18.60
CA ASP A 305 10.86 -13.78 -19.70
C ASP A 305 12.32 -13.47 -19.34
N ALA A 306 12.61 -12.25 -18.84
CA ALA A 306 13.97 -11.83 -18.46
C ALA A 306 14.61 -12.69 -17.36
N PHE A 307 13.82 -13.14 -16.37
CA PHE A 307 14.31 -14.01 -15.29
C PHE A 307 14.06 -15.51 -15.54
N LYS A 308 13.43 -15.88 -16.66
CA LYS A 308 13.04 -17.25 -17.06
C LYS A 308 12.19 -17.96 -16.00
N ILE A 309 11.26 -17.24 -15.38
CA ILE A 309 10.44 -17.67 -14.24
C ILE A 309 9.67 -18.96 -14.57
N ASN A 310 9.82 -19.98 -13.71
CA ASN A 310 9.09 -21.24 -13.80
C ASN A 310 8.00 -21.39 -12.72
N ILE A 311 7.94 -20.48 -11.72
CA ILE A 311 6.91 -20.51 -10.67
C ILE A 311 6.38 -19.11 -10.40
N LEU A 312 5.08 -18.91 -10.61
CA LEU A 312 4.35 -17.69 -10.26
C LEU A 312 3.51 -17.92 -9.00
N LEU A 313 3.81 -17.21 -7.91
CA LEU A 313 3.06 -17.29 -6.65
C LEU A 313 2.13 -16.09 -6.52
N VAL A 314 0.81 -16.30 -6.60
CA VAL A 314 -0.18 -15.24 -6.43
C VAL A 314 -0.74 -15.25 -5.00
N ILE A 315 -0.54 -14.16 -4.27
CA ILE A 315 -1.02 -13.98 -2.90
C ILE A 315 -2.33 -13.20 -2.87
N GLY A 316 -3.37 -13.80 -2.27
CA GLY A 316 -4.58 -13.12 -1.81
C GLY A 316 -5.48 -12.47 -2.87
N HIS A 317 -5.31 -12.77 -4.17
CA HIS A 317 -6.02 -12.05 -5.23
C HIS A 317 -6.50 -12.95 -6.39
N GLU A 318 -7.69 -13.54 -6.24
CA GLU A 318 -8.32 -14.51 -7.16
C GLU A 318 -8.29 -14.09 -8.63
N LYS A 319 -8.67 -12.85 -8.93
CA LYS A 319 -8.73 -12.33 -10.30
C LYS A 319 -7.34 -12.32 -10.98
N LEU A 320 -6.28 -12.11 -10.21
CA LEU A 320 -4.91 -12.15 -10.74
C LEU A 320 -4.49 -13.60 -10.97
N HIS A 321 -4.80 -14.50 -10.04
CA HIS A 321 -4.53 -15.94 -10.21
C HIS A 321 -5.22 -16.49 -11.47
N MET A 322 -6.49 -16.13 -11.73
CA MET A 322 -7.20 -16.53 -12.94
C MET A 322 -6.62 -15.92 -14.24
N GLU A 323 -6.26 -14.65 -14.26
CA GLU A 323 -5.61 -14.05 -15.44
C GLU A 323 -4.21 -14.63 -15.67
N MET A 324 -3.43 -14.90 -14.62
CA MET A 324 -2.14 -15.60 -14.74
C MET A 324 -2.33 -17.03 -15.26
N GLN A 325 -3.31 -17.79 -14.76
CA GLN A 325 -3.63 -19.12 -15.26
C GLN A 325 -4.04 -19.09 -16.74
N ARG A 326 -4.76 -18.05 -17.17
CA ARG A 326 -5.17 -17.85 -18.57
C ARG A 326 -4.02 -17.44 -19.50
N MET A 327 -2.97 -16.78 -19.00
CA MET A 327 -1.83 -16.33 -19.79
C MET A 327 -0.65 -17.31 -19.80
N PHE A 328 -0.32 -17.88 -18.63
CA PHE A 328 0.87 -18.71 -18.42
C PHE A 328 0.56 -20.16 -18.02
N GLY A 329 -0.71 -20.55 -17.87
CA GLY A 329 -1.14 -21.85 -17.36
C GLY A 329 -1.72 -22.81 -18.42
N GLY A 330 -1.35 -22.65 -19.69
CA GLY A 330 -1.75 -23.56 -20.77
C GLY A 330 -1.04 -24.92 -20.72
N PRO A 331 -1.54 -25.95 -21.43
CA PRO A 331 -1.06 -27.35 -21.28
C PRO A 331 0.40 -27.56 -21.70
N ASN A 332 0.94 -26.72 -22.59
CA ASN A 332 2.34 -26.77 -23.01
C ASN A 332 3.25 -25.82 -22.20
N SER A 333 2.72 -25.13 -21.19
CA SER A 333 3.49 -24.19 -20.37
C SER A 333 4.27 -24.90 -19.29
N ARG A 334 5.53 -24.50 -19.10
CA ARG A 334 6.39 -24.97 -18.00
C ARG A 334 6.20 -24.16 -16.71
N ILE A 335 5.42 -23.07 -16.75
CA ILE A 335 5.23 -22.15 -15.61
C ILE A 335 4.14 -22.67 -14.68
N LYS A 336 4.53 -23.02 -13.45
CA LYS A 336 3.63 -23.49 -12.39
C LYS A 336 3.04 -22.28 -11.66
N ILE A 337 1.72 -22.24 -11.54
CA ILE A 337 1.01 -21.09 -10.95
C ILE A 337 0.41 -21.51 -9.62
N VAL A 338 1.00 -21.00 -8.54
CA VAL A 338 0.67 -21.34 -7.16
C VAL A 338 -0.15 -20.20 -6.56
N LYS A 339 -1.10 -20.55 -5.69
CA LYS A 339 -1.95 -19.60 -4.95
C LYS A 339 -1.67 -19.71 -3.45
N LEU A 340 -1.59 -18.57 -2.78
CA LEU A 340 -1.45 -18.47 -1.31
C LEU A 340 -2.45 -17.44 -0.76
N SER A 341 -2.99 -17.69 0.44
CA SER A 341 -3.85 -16.73 1.12
C SER A 341 -3.05 -15.54 1.68
N LYS A 342 -3.62 -14.33 1.73
CA LYS A 342 -3.06 -13.23 2.54
C LYS A 342 -3.10 -13.67 4.00
N SER A 343 -1.99 -13.54 4.74
CA SER A 343 -2.00 -13.77 6.20
C SER A 343 -2.81 -12.68 6.90
N ALA A 344 -3.62 -13.07 7.88
CA ALA A 344 -4.39 -12.16 8.72
C ALA A 344 -3.51 -11.21 9.56
N GLY A 345 -2.20 -11.50 9.69
CA GLY A 345 -1.22 -10.63 10.36
C GLY A 345 -0.62 -9.53 9.48
N VAL A 346 -0.97 -9.43 8.19
CA VAL A 346 -0.38 -8.42 7.29
C VAL A 346 -1.14 -7.10 7.40
N VAL A 347 -0.47 -6.13 8.03
CA VAL A 347 -0.91 -4.75 8.22
C VAL A 347 -0.79 -3.96 6.92
N ASP A 348 -1.82 -3.18 6.57
CA ASP A 348 -1.80 -2.31 5.40
C ASP A 348 -1.15 -0.96 5.74
N LEU A 349 0.05 -0.70 5.20
CA LEU A 349 0.87 0.47 5.55
C LEU A 349 0.39 1.77 4.89
N ASP A 350 0.13 2.79 5.72
CA ASP A 350 -0.30 4.12 5.27
C ASP A 350 0.83 4.89 4.56
N ARG A 351 0.45 5.94 3.79
CA ARG A 351 1.42 6.76 3.05
C ARG A 351 2.42 7.47 3.97
N SER A 352 2.02 7.82 5.19
CA SER A 352 2.85 8.52 6.17
C SER A 352 3.93 7.60 6.74
N HIS A 353 3.55 6.39 7.19
CA HIS A 353 4.48 5.30 7.57
C HIS A 353 5.46 5.01 6.43
N ARG A 354 4.97 4.81 5.20
CA ARG A 354 5.82 4.57 4.02
C ARG A 354 6.86 5.67 3.80
N VAL A 355 6.47 6.95 3.84
CA VAL A 355 7.41 8.08 3.69
C VAL A 355 8.43 8.13 4.82
N ARG A 356 8.04 7.81 6.07
CA ARG A 356 8.95 7.74 7.22
C ARG A 356 9.91 6.55 7.10
N SER A 357 9.42 5.39 6.70
CA SER A 357 10.22 4.19 6.44
C SER A 357 11.22 4.41 5.30
N GLN A 358 10.83 5.09 4.22
CA GLN A 358 11.74 5.49 3.13
C GLN A 358 12.81 6.47 3.62
N ALA A 359 12.45 7.47 4.41
CA ALA A 359 13.42 8.40 5.01
C ALA A 359 14.37 7.69 5.99
N LEU A 360 13.88 6.68 6.71
CA LEU A 360 14.69 5.82 7.58
C LEU A 360 15.63 4.92 6.78
N GLN A 361 15.17 4.30 5.67
CA GLN A 361 16.01 3.52 4.75
C GLN A 361 17.16 4.36 4.18
N ILE A 362 16.86 5.61 3.75
CA ILE A 362 17.90 6.57 3.31
C ILE A 362 18.86 6.87 4.47
N LYS A 363 18.36 7.22 5.65
CA LYS A 363 19.20 7.53 6.82
C LYS A 363 20.10 6.35 7.22
N SER A 364 19.57 5.14 7.24
CA SER A 364 20.29 3.94 7.67
C SER A 364 21.27 3.38 6.64
N TYR A 365 21.20 3.81 5.37
CA TYR A 365 22.30 3.62 4.42
C TYR A 365 23.55 4.42 4.82
N PHE A 366 23.39 5.67 5.30
CA PHE A 366 24.52 6.52 5.69
C PHE A 366 24.97 6.34 7.15
N TYR A 367 24.04 6.16 8.08
CA TYR A 367 24.28 6.16 9.54
C TYR A 367 24.10 4.80 10.22
N GLY A 368 23.63 3.78 9.50
CA GLY A 368 23.24 2.49 10.09
C GLY A 368 21.89 2.56 10.82
N ASP A 369 21.56 1.50 11.55
CA ASP A 369 20.32 1.45 12.35
C ASP A 369 20.33 2.51 13.47
N PRO A 370 19.17 3.05 13.87
CA PRO A 370 19.10 3.98 15.00
C PRO A 370 19.64 3.30 16.28
N PRO A 371 20.32 4.04 17.18
CA PRO A 371 20.86 3.46 18.39
C PRO A 371 19.74 2.98 19.33
N SER A 372 19.87 1.75 19.81
CA SER A 372 18.98 1.18 20.82
C SER A 372 18.98 2.02 22.11
N THR A 373 17.82 2.17 22.74
CA THR A 373 17.67 3.01 23.95
C THR A 373 18.59 2.54 25.10
N PRO A 374 19.16 3.45 25.91
CA PRO A 374 20.10 3.09 26.99
C PRO A 374 19.57 2.04 27.98
N SER A 375 18.26 2.04 28.24
CA SER A 375 17.61 1.06 29.13
C SER A 375 17.65 -0.38 28.59
N LEU A 376 17.72 -0.57 27.27
CA LEU A 376 17.84 -1.89 26.63
C LEU A 376 19.29 -2.38 26.60
N LEU A 377 20.26 -1.46 26.46
CA LEU A 377 21.70 -1.77 26.54
C LEU A 377 22.13 -2.23 27.95
N ALA A 378 21.30 -2.01 28.96
CA ALA A 378 21.50 -2.50 30.32
C ALA A 378 21.00 -3.94 30.56
N LEU A 379 20.34 -4.59 29.59
CA LEU A 379 19.81 -5.94 29.75
C LEU A 379 20.95 -7.00 29.70
N PRO A 380 20.98 -7.99 30.61
CA PRO A 380 21.98 -9.05 30.60
C PRO A 380 21.96 -9.84 29.28
N GLY A 381 23.13 -10.00 28.64
CA GLY A 381 23.23 -10.71 27.36
C GLY A 381 22.61 -9.98 26.17
N ALA A 382 22.27 -8.69 26.29
CA ALA A 382 21.88 -7.88 25.15
C ALA A 382 23.04 -7.82 24.14
N THR A 383 22.83 -8.37 22.93
CA THR A 383 23.75 -8.12 21.84
C THR A 383 23.50 -6.71 21.33
N ALA A 384 24.24 -5.77 21.92
CA ALA A 384 24.20 -4.37 21.55
C ALA A 384 24.30 -4.22 20.03
N MET A 385 23.26 -3.66 19.42
CA MET A 385 23.39 -2.96 18.15
C MET A 385 24.46 -1.90 18.38
N ASN A 386 25.46 -1.85 17.51
CA ASN A 386 26.73 -1.19 17.83
C ASN A 386 26.45 0.27 18.22
N PRO A 387 26.76 0.70 19.47
CA PRO A 387 26.47 2.07 19.91
C PRO A 387 27.23 3.11 19.06
N LEU A 388 28.27 2.67 18.34
CA LEU A 388 28.88 3.38 17.23
C LEU A 388 28.18 2.97 15.93
N GLY A 389 27.23 3.80 15.49
CA GLY A 389 26.63 3.70 14.14
C GLY A 389 27.64 4.02 13.03
N LEU A 390 27.19 3.95 11.77
CA LEU A 390 28.05 4.33 10.64
C LEU A 390 28.35 5.84 10.70
N SER A 391 29.57 6.20 10.30
CA SER A 391 30.08 7.57 10.34
C SER A 391 30.28 8.11 8.92
N PRO A 392 29.22 8.60 8.26
CA PRO A 392 29.29 9.12 6.90
C PRO A 392 30.05 10.45 6.89
N HIS A 393 30.69 10.74 5.76
CA HIS A 393 31.62 11.86 5.63
C HIS A 393 31.03 12.96 4.74
N SER A 394 31.10 14.21 5.22
CA SER A 394 30.64 15.40 4.48
C SER A 394 31.82 16.05 3.75
N THR A 395 31.80 16.08 2.43
CA THR A 395 32.85 16.69 1.60
C THR A 395 32.31 17.84 0.76
N THR A 396 33.20 18.76 0.34
CA THR A 396 32.86 19.84 -0.60
C THR A 396 33.49 19.56 -1.96
N VAL A 397 32.66 19.52 -3.00
CA VAL A 397 33.04 19.13 -4.37
C VAL A 397 32.64 20.25 -5.33
N LYS A 398 33.44 20.53 -6.36
CA LYS A 398 33.09 21.53 -7.38
C LYS A 398 31.95 21.06 -8.27
N PHE A 399 31.22 21.99 -8.88
CA PHE A 399 30.27 21.68 -9.97
C PHE A 399 30.97 20.98 -11.17
N GLU A 400 32.24 21.33 -11.43
CA GLU A 400 33.08 20.70 -12.47
C GLU A 400 33.48 19.23 -12.15
N ASP A 401 33.45 18.83 -10.88
CA ASP A 401 33.93 17.52 -10.44
C ASP A 401 32.82 16.45 -10.34
N LEU A 402 31.54 16.85 -10.44
CA LEU A 402 30.38 15.96 -10.34
C LEU A 402 29.31 16.35 -11.37
N SER A 403 29.21 15.58 -12.44
CA SER A 403 28.12 15.69 -13.42
C SER A 403 26.87 14.98 -12.89
N ILE A 404 25.74 15.69 -12.91
CA ILE A 404 24.45 15.20 -12.40
C ILE A 404 23.44 15.20 -13.54
N TRP A 405 22.73 14.09 -13.69
CA TRP A 405 21.81 13.84 -14.80
C TRP A 405 20.44 13.40 -14.28
N ARG A 406 19.36 13.76 -14.99
CA ARG A 406 18.03 13.18 -14.84
C ARG A 406 17.74 12.24 -16.01
N VAL A 407 16.89 11.23 -15.80
CA VAL A 407 16.41 10.34 -16.87
C VAL A 407 15.04 10.84 -17.31
N GLY A 408 14.90 11.20 -18.58
CA GLY A 408 13.71 11.85 -19.13
C GLY A 408 13.48 13.29 -18.65
N GLU A 409 12.27 13.79 -18.86
CA GLU A 409 11.82 15.11 -18.43
C GLU A 409 10.81 15.05 -17.27
N GLU A 410 10.59 16.18 -16.59
CA GLU A 410 9.53 16.31 -15.58
C GLU A 410 8.11 16.27 -16.21
N TYR A 411 7.95 16.69 -17.47
CA TYR A 411 6.65 16.87 -18.13
C TYR A 411 6.61 16.32 -19.55
N ILE A 412 6.50 15.00 -19.68
CA ILE A 412 6.23 14.35 -20.96
C ILE A 412 4.77 14.61 -21.36
N ALA A 413 4.55 15.41 -22.41
CA ALA A 413 3.24 15.54 -23.04
C ALA A 413 2.83 14.20 -23.69
N PRO A 414 1.57 13.75 -23.56
CA PRO A 414 1.10 12.55 -24.25
C PRO A 414 1.11 12.78 -25.76
N SER A 415 1.32 11.71 -26.54
CA SER A 415 1.35 11.76 -28.01
C SER A 415 0.12 12.43 -28.62
N SER A 416 -1.05 12.25 -28.00
CA SER A 416 -2.32 12.88 -28.41
C SER A 416 -2.38 14.41 -28.24
N ALA A 417 -1.40 15.03 -27.59
CA ALA A 417 -1.25 16.48 -27.46
C ALA A 417 -0.22 17.06 -28.46
N LEU A 418 0.48 16.21 -29.22
CA LEU A 418 1.37 16.64 -30.30
C LEU A 418 0.57 16.89 -31.59
N PRO A 419 1.00 17.80 -32.47
CA PRO A 419 0.40 18.01 -33.79
C PRO A 419 0.31 16.71 -34.62
N ILE A 420 -0.80 16.54 -35.36
CA ILE A 420 -1.00 15.38 -36.23
C ILE A 420 0.13 15.31 -37.26
N GLY A 421 0.88 14.21 -37.25
CA GLY A 421 2.03 13.99 -38.13
C GLY A 421 3.40 14.29 -37.52
N SER A 422 3.48 14.89 -36.32
CA SER A 422 4.76 14.99 -35.60
C SER A 422 5.01 13.76 -34.72
N THR A 423 6.26 13.28 -34.73
CA THR A 423 6.75 12.26 -33.79
C THR A 423 7.38 12.93 -32.58
N ARG A 424 7.35 12.24 -31.44
CA ARG A 424 7.95 12.72 -30.17
C ARG A 424 9.48 12.77 -30.31
N SER A 425 10.07 13.94 -30.11
CA SER A 425 11.51 14.21 -30.25
C SER A 425 12.37 13.69 -29.08
N ILE A 426 11.84 13.70 -27.85
CA ILE A 426 12.58 13.39 -26.62
C ILE A 426 12.17 12.01 -26.08
N SER A 427 13.11 11.07 -25.91
CA SER A 427 12.79 9.69 -25.51
C SER A 427 12.50 9.52 -24.00
N GLU A 428 11.89 8.40 -23.60
CA GLU A 428 11.67 8.05 -22.18
C GLU A 428 12.97 7.76 -21.40
N THR A 429 14.04 7.51 -22.14
CA THR A 429 15.33 6.97 -21.68
C THR A 429 16.47 7.97 -21.79
N GLN A 430 16.20 9.16 -22.35
CA GLN A 430 17.20 10.18 -22.63
C GLN A 430 17.75 10.82 -21.36
N LEU A 431 19.06 11.06 -21.31
CA LEU A 431 19.68 11.77 -20.19
C LEU A 431 19.73 13.27 -20.46
N VAL A 432 19.19 14.04 -19.51
CA VAL A 432 19.30 15.50 -19.50
C VAL A 432 20.21 15.93 -18.36
N LYS A 433 21.17 16.80 -18.65
CA LYS A 433 22.10 17.34 -17.66
C LYS A 433 21.39 18.34 -16.75
N VAL A 434 21.51 18.17 -15.43
CA VAL A 434 20.92 19.11 -14.47
C VAL A 434 21.92 20.24 -14.21
N ASP A 435 21.53 21.48 -14.51
CA ASP A 435 22.34 22.67 -14.22
C ASP A 435 22.29 23.01 -12.71
N PRO A 436 23.43 23.00 -11.98
CA PRO A 436 23.50 23.36 -10.57
C PRO A 436 23.60 24.87 -10.31
N THR A 437 23.73 25.71 -11.35
CA THR A 437 23.75 27.18 -11.21
C THR A 437 22.36 27.78 -11.09
N LEU A 438 21.32 27.07 -11.57
CA LEU A 438 19.93 27.43 -11.35
C LEU A 438 19.59 27.46 -9.84
N PRO A 439 18.73 28.39 -9.38
CA PRO A 439 18.31 28.51 -7.98
C PRO A 439 17.91 27.16 -7.37
N ALA A 440 18.21 26.94 -6.08
CA ALA A 440 18.04 25.62 -5.44
C ALA A 440 16.60 25.05 -5.45
N LYS A 441 15.57 25.88 -5.73
CA LYS A 441 14.17 25.48 -5.92
C LYS A 441 13.82 25.00 -7.34
N GLU A 442 14.72 25.25 -8.29
CA GLU A 442 14.59 24.98 -9.72
C GLU A 442 15.56 23.88 -10.15
N SER A 443 16.84 23.97 -9.76
CA SER A 443 17.81 22.86 -9.93
C SER A 443 17.44 21.62 -9.10
N HIS A 444 16.70 21.80 -7.99
CA HIS A 444 16.20 20.71 -7.13
C HIS A 444 17.27 19.75 -6.59
N LEU A 445 18.55 20.13 -6.58
CA LEU A 445 19.61 19.22 -6.15
C LEU A 445 19.68 19.09 -4.61
N LEU A 446 19.17 20.07 -3.86
CA LEU A 446 19.29 20.14 -2.41
C LEU A 446 18.47 19.05 -1.69
N ASN A 447 19.11 18.33 -0.76
CA ASN A 447 18.58 17.20 0.00
C ASN A 447 18.15 15.99 -0.85
N VAL A 448 18.58 15.90 -2.11
CA VAL A 448 18.26 14.78 -3.00
C VAL A 448 19.35 13.70 -2.97
N VAL A 449 18.91 12.45 -2.99
CA VAL A 449 19.77 11.27 -3.18
C VAL A 449 20.24 11.21 -4.64
N LEU A 450 21.54 11.07 -4.84
CA LEU A 450 22.15 10.82 -6.15
C LEU A 450 22.75 9.41 -6.15
N ALA A 451 22.43 8.61 -7.17
CA ALA A 451 23.06 7.32 -7.42
C ALA A 451 24.32 7.53 -8.27
N LEU A 452 25.49 7.15 -7.73
CA LEU A 452 26.75 7.18 -8.47
C LEU A 452 26.81 5.98 -9.41
N ILE A 453 26.80 6.23 -10.72
CA ILE A 453 26.87 5.16 -11.73
C ILE A 453 28.32 4.92 -12.17
N LYS A 454 28.62 3.66 -12.52
CA LYS A 454 29.88 3.30 -13.18
C LYS A 454 29.72 3.48 -14.69
N PRO A 455 30.37 4.48 -15.34
CA PRO A 455 30.29 4.61 -16.79
C PRO A 455 30.87 3.36 -17.48
N PRO A 456 30.24 2.84 -18.54
CA PRO A 456 30.69 1.63 -19.21
C PRO A 456 32.01 1.84 -19.96
N ALA A 457 32.72 0.73 -20.20
CA ALA A 457 34.09 0.76 -20.72
C ALA A 457 34.20 1.36 -22.14
N SER A 458 33.12 1.24 -22.93
CA SER A 458 32.89 1.94 -24.21
C SER A 458 33.21 3.44 -24.11
N ILE A 459 32.64 4.10 -23.11
CA ILE A 459 32.76 5.54 -22.87
C ILE A 459 34.15 5.90 -22.35
N VAL A 460 34.78 5.02 -21.56
CA VAL A 460 36.10 5.28 -20.96
C VAL A 460 37.23 5.20 -21.99
N GLN A 461 37.14 4.31 -22.99
CA GLN A 461 38.17 4.17 -24.02
C GLN A 461 38.20 5.33 -25.03
N ASN A 462 37.05 5.97 -25.30
CA ASN A 462 36.94 7.10 -26.23
C ASN A 462 37.37 8.46 -25.64
N GLY A 463 38.05 8.46 -24.49
CA GLY A 463 38.73 9.62 -23.91
C GLY A 463 37.99 10.27 -22.74
N SER A 464 38.66 10.31 -21.58
CA SER A 464 38.35 11.06 -20.34
C SER A 464 36.93 11.64 -20.24
N ALA A 465 36.09 11.04 -19.38
CA ALA A 465 34.67 11.36 -19.20
C ALA A 465 34.33 12.81 -18.73
N SER A 466 35.31 13.68 -18.53
CA SER A 466 35.13 15.12 -18.30
C SER A 466 35.25 15.98 -19.56
N THR A 467 35.74 15.43 -20.67
CA THR A 467 36.26 16.21 -21.81
C THR A 467 35.52 15.90 -23.11
N ALA A 468 35.19 14.63 -23.39
CA ALA A 468 34.47 14.25 -24.61
C ALA A 468 33.08 14.90 -24.72
N VAL A 469 32.39 15.10 -23.59
CA VAL A 469 31.05 15.73 -23.52
C VAL A 469 31.11 17.26 -23.61
N ALA A 470 32.29 17.88 -23.48
CA ALA A 470 32.45 19.33 -23.60
C ALA A 470 32.55 19.81 -25.07
N ASN A 471 33.00 18.95 -25.99
CA ASN A 471 33.33 19.37 -27.36
C ASN A 471 32.13 19.40 -28.33
N ASN A 472 30.91 19.07 -27.87
CA ASN A 472 29.68 19.11 -28.69
C ASN A 472 29.02 20.50 -28.78
N GLU A 473 29.71 21.58 -28.40
CA GLU A 473 29.26 22.97 -28.55
C GLU A 473 29.13 23.44 -30.03
N SER A 474 29.45 22.59 -31.01
CA SER A 474 29.44 22.90 -32.45
C SER A 474 28.10 22.58 -33.16
N ALA A 475 26.99 22.52 -32.43
CA ALA A 475 25.63 22.30 -32.94
C ALA A 475 24.98 23.58 -33.54
N LYS A 476 25.62 24.14 -34.58
CA LYS A 476 25.05 25.04 -35.62
C LYS A 476 23.96 26.03 -35.17
N VAL A 477 24.38 27.13 -34.55
CA VAL A 477 23.53 28.32 -34.35
C VAL A 477 22.99 28.83 -35.69
N LYS A 478 21.69 29.12 -35.74
CA LYS A 478 21.09 30.09 -36.65
C LYS A 478 20.70 31.31 -35.83
N GLU A 479 21.13 32.49 -36.26
CA GLU A 479 20.70 33.76 -35.69
C GLU A 479 19.37 34.18 -36.35
N GLU A 480 18.30 34.25 -35.55
CA GLU A 480 17.11 35.09 -35.79
C GLU A 480 16.74 35.70 -34.43
N ASP A 481 16.54 37.02 -34.36
CA ASP A 481 16.45 37.79 -33.12
C ASP A 481 15.04 37.74 -32.48
N GLU A 482 14.96 37.50 -31.16
CA GLU A 482 14.02 38.19 -30.25
C GLU A 482 14.35 37.92 -28.75
N GLU A 483 13.94 38.80 -27.84
CA GLU A 483 14.36 38.76 -26.43
C GLU A 483 13.58 37.72 -25.59
N GLY A 484 14.24 36.62 -25.20
CA GLY A 484 13.68 35.66 -24.24
C GLY A 484 14.72 34.69 -23.65
N THR A 485 15.18 34.94 -22.42
CA THR A 485 16.20 34.11 -21.75
C THR A 485 15.65 32.78 -21.22
N VAL A 486 15.51 31.81 -22.12
CA VAL A 486 15.31 30.39 -21.77
C VAL A 486 16.68 29.72 -21.62
N ALA A 487 16.93 29.03 -20.50
CA ALA A 487 18.18 28.32 -20.28
C ALA A 487 18.27 27.09 -21.20
N ALA A 488 19.36 26.97 -21.95
CA ALA A 488 19.57 25.86 -22.87
C ALA A 488 19.92 24.56 -22.10
N GLU A 489 18.95 23.64 -21.99
CA GLU A 489 19.22 22.30 -21.45
C GLU A 489 20.17 21.54 -22.37
N THR A 490 21.31 21.10 -21.83
CA THR A 490 22.28 20.29 -22.60
C THR A 490 21.83 18.83 -22.62
N VAL A 491 21.08 18.50 -23.67
CA VAL A 491 20.59 17.16 -23.99
C VAL A 491 21.71 16.31 -24.59
N VAL A 492 21.86 15.06 -24.12
CA VAL A 492 22.70 14.05 -24.80
C VAL A 492 21.80 13.24 -25.72
N GLU A 493 22.10 13.27 -27.02
CA GLU A 493 21.44 12.44 -28.03
C GLU A 493 22.25 11.16 -28.31
N GLY A 494 21.54 10.08 -28.64
CA GLY A 494 22.14 8.82 -29.08
C GLY A 494 22.35 7.76 -28.00
N ASP A 495 22.89 6.62 -28.46
CA ASP A 495 22.99 5.34 -27.74
C ASP A 495 23.72 5.44 -26.38
N MET A 496 24.75 6.29 -26.32
CA MET A 496 25.55 6.61 -25.13
C MET A 496 24.70 7.07 -23.93
N GLY A 497 23.56 7.75 -24.19
CA GLY A 497 22.62 8.16 -23.15
C GLY A 497 21.86 6.97 -22.55
N GLU A 498 21.46 6.00 -23.38
CA GLU A 498 20.82 4.78 -22.89
C GLU A 498 21.80 3.84 -22.17
N GLU A 499 23.06 3.71 -22.63
CA GLU A 499 24.09 2.94 -21.92
C GLU A 499 24.29 3.47 -20.48
N LEU A 500 24.36 4.80 -20.32
CA LEU A 500 24.50 5.45 -19.01
C LEU A 500 23.26 5.29 -18.13
N ALA A 501 22.04 5.35 -18.71
CA ALA A 501 20.80 5.11 -17.96
C ALA A 501 20.68 3.65 -17.45
N LYS A 502 21.23 2.68 -18.20
CA LYS A 502 21.24 1.24 -17.85
C LYS A 502 22.36 0.84 -16.87
N SER A 503 23.28 1.77 -16.54
CA SER A 503 24.52 1.46 -15.83
C SER A 503 24.34 1.07 -14.35
N GLU A 504 25.18 0.13 -13.88
CA GLU A 504 25.21 -0.35 -12.50
C GLU A 504 25.59 0.78 -11.49
N ILE A 505 24.88 0.82 -10.36
CA ILE A 505 25.13 1.76 -9.26
C ILE A 505 26.32 1.28 -8.41
N ILE A 506 27.27 2.17 -8.14
CA ILE A 506 28.39 1.94 -7.20
C ILE A 506 27.98 2.23 -5.75
N GLY A 507 27.17 3.27 -5.55
CA GLY A 507 26.70 3.72 -4.24
C GLY A 507 25.91 5.02 -4.33
N TYR A 508 25.53 5.58 -3.19
CA TYR A 508 24.65 6.75 -3.12
C TYR A 508 25.28 7.89 -2.31
N VAL A 509 24.99 9.13 -2.69
CA VAL A 509 25.37 10.36 -1.96
C VAL A 509 24.16 11.29 -1.82
N VAL A 510 24.18 12.22 -0.87
CA VAL A 510 23.13 13.25 -0.73
C VAL A 510 23.75 14.63 -0.78
N VAL A 511 23.23 15.54 -1.60
CA VAL A 511 23.66 16.94 -1.61
C VAL A 511 23.03 17.67 -0.42
N THR A 512 23.84 18.11 0.54
CA THR A 512 23.39 18.78 1.77
C THR A 512 23.46 20.30 1.69
N ASN A 513 24.24 20.86 0.76
CA ASN A 513 24.30 22.30 0.50
C ASN A 513 24.76 22.60 -0.95
N ILE A 514 24.41 23.78 -1.47
CA ILE A 514 24.78 24.27 -2.80
C ILE A 514 25.27 25.71 -2.67
N ASP A 515 26.59 25.91 -2.74
CA ASP A 515 27.25 27.21 -2.75
C ASP A 515 27.43 27.64 -4.22
N ILE A 516 26.40 28.27 -4.78
CA ILE A 516 26.39 28.79 -6.16
C ILE A 516 27.53 29.80 -6.39
N PRO A 517 27.75 30.82 -5.51
CA PRO A 517 28.86 31.77 -5.69
C PRO A 517 30.25 31.13 -5.76
N ARG A 518 30.51 30.04 -5.02
CA ARG A 518 31.78 29.31 -5.08
C ARG A 518 31.77 28.10 -6.02
N LYS A 519 30.68 27.89 -6.78
CA LYS A 519 30.43 26.74 -7.67
C LYS A 519 30.70 25.38 -7.02
N ARG A 520 30.16 25.15 -5.81
CA ARG A 520 30.43 23.96 -4.98
C ARG A 520 29.17 23.33 -4.40
N PHE A 521 29.13 22.00 -4.41
CA PHE A 521 28.23 21.21 -3.58
C PHE A 521 28.91 20.90 -2.24
N THR A 522 28.13 20.80 -1.17
CA THR A 522 28.48 19.95 -0.02
C THR A 522 27.67 18.67 -0.13
N ILE A 523 28.34 17.52 -0.04
CA ILE A 523 27.74 16.21 -0.20
C ILE A 523 28.05 15.29 0.98
N LEU A 524 27.07 14.49 1.38
CA LEU A 524 27.22 13.40 2.32
C LEU A 524 27.52 12.10 1.55
N SER A 525 28.64 11.45 1.89
CA SER A 525 29.10 10.19 1.32
C SER A 525 29.17 9.11 2.42
N PRO A 526 28.85 7.83 2.15
CA PRO A 526 29.04 6.76 3.12
C PRO A 526 30.53 6.50 3.41
N ASN A 527 31.41 6.79 2.43
CA ASN A 527 32.86 6.59 2.53
C ASN A 527 33.63 7.91 2.56
N MET A 528 34.70 7.97 3.34
CA MET A 528 35.66 9.08 3.33
C MET A 528 36.57 9.01 2.09
N GLY A 529 36.91 10.17 1.51
CA GLY A 529 37.85 10.28 0.40
C GLY A 529 37.26 10.92 -0.86
N ARG A 530 37.79 10.53 -2.03
CA ARG A 530 37.28 10.96 -3.34
C ARG A 530 36.06 10.12 -3.74
N LEU A 531 35.15 10.70 -4.52
CA LEU A 531 34.03 9.95 -5.08
C LEU A 531 34.52 8.84 -6.03
N PRO A 532 33.88 7.65 -6.03
CA PRO A 532 34.24 6.56 -6.94
C PRO A 532 33.78 6.78 -8.39
N SER A 533 32.92 7.78 -8.63
CA SER A 533 32.51 8.22 -9.97
C SER A 533 32.27 9.73 -9.99
N LYS A 534 32.48 10.36 -11.15
CA LYS A 534 32.12 11.77 -11.44
C LYS A 534 30.75 11.90 -12.12
N THR A 535 30.01 10.81 -12.26
CA THR A 535 28.72 10.77 -12.96
C THR A 535 27.66 10.20 -12.03
N ALA A 536 26.58 10.97 -11.83
CA ALA A 536 25.50 10.59 -10.93
C ALA A 536 24.12 10.81 -11.56
N LEU A 537 23.20 9.88 -11.29
CA LEU A 537 21.79 10.00 -11.64
C LEU A 537 21.00 10.51 -10.43
N ARG A 538 20.13 11.49 -10.63
CA ARG A 538 19.30 12.11 -9.58
C ARG A 538 18.10 11.23 -9.20
N MET A 539 17.65 11.28 -7.94
CA MET A 539 16.33 10.77 -7.53
C MET A 539 15.24 11.79 -7.84
N GLU A 540 14.14 11.34 -8.45
CA GLU A 540 12.90 12.11 -8.51
C GLU A 540 11.94 11.54 -7.47
N LEU A 541 12.04 12.05 -6.22
CA LEU A 541 10.88 11.99 -5.33
C LEU A 541 9.69 12.60 -6.08
N ALA A 542 8.52 11.96 -5.98
CA ALA A 542 7.28 12.45 -6.57
C ALA A 542 6.80 13.69 -5.80
N ASP A 543 7.46 14.81 -6.08
CA ASP A 543 7.39 16.06 -5.32
C ASP A 543 6.02 16.75 -5.48
N LEU A 544 5.75 17.74 -4.64
CA LEU A 544 4.45 18.41 -4.57
C LEU A 544 4.07 19.17 -5.86
N ARG A 545 4.98 19.26 -6.85
CA ARG A 545 4.74 19.88 -8.16
C ARG A 545 3.47 19.37 -8.85
N TYR A 546 3.22 18.06 -8.93
CA TYR A 546 1.99 17.53 -9.56
C TYR A 546 0.70 17.91 -8.80
N GLN A 547 0.81 18.34 -7.54
CA GLN A 547 -0.32 18.78 -6.72
C GLN A 547 -0.57 20.30 -6.83
N LEU A 548 0.43 21.10 -7.24
CA LEU A 548 0.34 22.56 -7.21
C LEU A 548 -0.61 23.11 -8.30
N PRO A 549 -0.52 22.71 -9.59
CA PRO A 549 -1.51 23.06 -10.60
C PRO A 549 -2.93 22.66 -10.18
N LEU A 550 -3.11 21.45 -9.63
CA LEU A 550 -4.42 20.99 -9.14
C LEU A 550 -4.98 21.90 -8.02
N LYS A 551 -4.18 22.23 -7.01
CA LYS A 551 -4.60 23.13 -5.91
C LYS A 551 -4.88 24.55 -6.41
N LEU A 552 -4.09 25.06 -7.35
CA LEU A 552 -4.30 26.35 -8.00
C LEU A 552 -5.58 26.35 -8.85
N SER A 553 -5.81 25.33 -9.68
CA SER A 553 -7.05 25.17 -10.46
C SER A 553 -8.28 25.05 -9.58
N ASN A 554 -8.20 24.34 -8.45
CA ASN A 554 -9.27 24.30 -7.45
C ASN A 554 -9.58 25.71 -6.90
N SER A 555 -8.55 26.48 -6.53
CA SER A 555 -8.72 27.85 -6.04
C SER A 555 -9.30 28.77 -7.11
N ILE A 556 -8.77 28.73 -8.34
CA ILE A 556 -9.23 29.56 -9.46
C ILE A 556 -10.70 29.26 -9.76
N VAL A 557 -11.07 27.99 -9.95
CA VAL A 557 -12.45 27.59 -10.24
C VAL A 557 -13.40 27.96 -9.11
N TYR A 558 -12.98 27.83 -7.84
CA TYR A 558 -13.77 28.31 -6.72
C TYR A 558 -14.05 29.82 -6.80
N TRP A 559 -13.02 30.64 -7.01
CA TRP A 559 -13.20 32.09 -7.09
C TRP A 559 -14.00 32.52 -8.33
N SER A 560 -13.81 31.86 -9.48
CA SER A 560 -14.65 32.06 -10.67
C SER A 560 -16.12 31.73 -10.40
N LEU A 561 -16.42 30.65 -9.67
CA LEU A 561 -17.79 30.34 -9.26
C LEU A 561 -18.37 31.40 -8.32
N VAL A 562 -17.62 31.83 -7.30
CA VAL A 562 -18.06 32.88 -6.37
C VAL A 562 -18.41 34.16 -7.12
N VAL A 563 -17.51 34.64 -7.99
CA VAL A 563 -17.73 35.83 -8.81
C VAL A 563 -18.95 35.65 -9.72
N PHE A 564 -19.11 34.49 -10.35
CA PHE A 564 -20.25 34.23 -11.25
C PHE A 564 -21.59 34.11 -10.51
N HIS A 565 -21.64 33.48 -9.34
CA HIS A 565 -22.84 33.43 -8.50
C HIS A 565 -23.22 34.83 -7.98
N ILE A 566 -22.24 35.61 -7.51
CA ILE A 566 -22.44 37.01 -7.09
C ILE A 566 -22.95 37.86 -8.26
N TRP A 567 -22.31 37.79 -9.42
CA TRP A 567 -22.72 38.51 -10.63
C TRP A 567 -24.16 38.17 -11.01
N ASN A 568 -24.51 36.88 -11.10
CA ASN A 568 -25.88 36.46 -11.42
C ASN A 568 -26.91 36.87 -10.35
N SER A 569 -26.50 37.09 -9.09
CA SER A 569 -27.39 37.62 -8.04
C SER A 569 -27.65 39.12 -8.16
N PHE A 570 -26.67 39.91 -8.61
CA PHE A 570 -26.80 41.38 -8.73
C PHE A 570 -27.26 41.86 -10.12
N SER A 571 -26.90 41.15 -11.19
CA SER A 571 -27.20 41.56 -12.57
C SER A 571 -28.58 41.12 -13.09
N TYR A 572 -29.39 40.44 -12.27
CA TYR A 572 -30.68 39.89 -12.69
C TYR A 572 -31.78 40.97 -12.81
N LYS A 573 -32.00 41.49 -14.03
CA LYS A 573 -33.15 42.35 -14.34
C LYS A 573 -34.44 41.52 -14.49
N PRO A 574 -35.58 41.92 -13.89
CA PRO A 574 -36.75 41.06 -13.73
C PRO A 574 -37.72 41.06 -14.92
N GLU A 575 -37.27 41.30 -16.16
CA GLU A 575 -38.17 41.44 -17.32
C GLU A 575 -38.94 40.15 -17.66
N TYR A 576 -38.36 38.97 -17.39
CA TYR A 576 -39.08 37.69 -17.47
C TYR A 576 -38.57 36.72 -16.39
N PRO A 577 -39.30 36.47 -15.29
CA PRO A 577 -38.90 35.52 -14.25
C PRO A 577 -38.64 34.09 -14.78
N PRO A 578 -37.92 33.23 -14.02
CA PRO A 578 -37.81 31.82 -14.34
C PRO A 578 -39.19 31.15 -14.29
N LYS A 579 -39.33 29.98 -14.93
CA LYS A 579 -40.57 29.20 -14.88
C LYS A 579 -40.83 28.75 -13.44
N GLU A 580 -41.87 29.31 -12.82
CA GLU A 580 -42.32 28.91 -11.49
C GLU A 580 -43.23 27.69 -11.57
N THR A 581 -43.07 26.79 -10.61
CA THR A 581 -43.66 25.45 -10.61
C THR A 581 -44.33 25.17 -9.27
N TYR A 582 -45.22 24.18 -9.24
CA TYR A 582 -45.88 23.73 -8.01
C TYR A 582 -44.95 23.04 -6.98
N LEU A 583 -43.63 23.12 -7.18
CA LEU A 583 -42.58 22.70 -6.24
C LEU A 583 -41.51 23.79 -6.04
N THR A 584 -41.67 24.97 -6.63
CA THR A 584 -40.71 26.08 -6.46
C THR A 584 -40.73 26.57 -5.01
N PRO A 585 -39.57 26.64 -4.32
CA PRO A 585 -39.47 27.14 -2.96
C PRO A 585 -39.43 28.67 -2.90
N GLY A 586 -39.74 29.22 -1.73
CA GLY A 586 -39.57 30.63 -1.41
C GLY A 586 -38.13 31.09 -1.65
N LYS A 587 -37.98 32.35 -2.08
CA LYS A 587 -36.69 32.92 -2.53
C LYS A 587 -35.57 32.81 -1.50
N TYR A 588 -35.89 32.70 -0.22
CA TYR A 588 -34.90 32.52 0.84
C TYR A 588 -34.20 31.15 0.82
N ALA A 589 -34.78 30.10 0.22
CA ALA A 589 -34.13 28.78 0.11
C ALA A 589 -32.74 28.86 -0.55
N PHE A 590 -32.53 29.83 -1.43
CA PHE A 590 -31.27 30.05 -2.15
C PHE A 590 -30.16 30.67 -1.28
N TRP A 591 -30.43 31.12 -0.05
CA TRP A 591 -29.40 31.53 0.92
C TRP A 591 -28.48 30.37 1.34
N VAL A 592 -28.83 29.12 1.03
CA VAL A 592 -27.93 27.95 1.15
C VAL A 592 -26.64 28.13 0.33
N TRP A 593 -26.68 28.83 -0.81
CA TRP A 593 -25.49 29.07 -1.64
C TRP A 593 -24.41 29.88 -0.91
N PRO A 594 -24.68 31.11 -0.38
CA PRO A 594 -23.74 31.83 0.48
C PRO A 594 -23.13 31.01 1.61
N VAL A 595 -23.91 30.15 2.29
CA VAL A 595 -23.40 29.28 3.37
C VAL A 595 -22.41 28.23 2.84
N ILE A 596 -22.72 27.59 1.70
CA ILE A 596 -21.81 26.64 1.03
C ILE A 596 -20.51 27.36 0.62
N HIS A 597 -20.60 28.55 0.03
CA HIS A 597 -19.41 29.32 -0.37
C HIS A 597 -18.54 29.71 0.83
N ILE A 598 -19.10 30.30 1.89
CA ILE A 598 -18.34 30.69 3.10
C ILE A 598 -17.53 29.52 3.67
N LEU A 599 -18.11 28.31 3.69
CA LEU A 599 -17.42 27.10 4.15
C LEU A 599 -16.36 26.59 3.15
N LEU A 600 -16.59 26.73 1.84
CA LEU A 600 -15.61 26.40 0.80
C LEU A 600 -14.40 27.36 0.74
N ILE A 601 -14.49 28.58 1.28
CA ILE A 601 -13.29 29.41 1.54
C ILE A 601 -12.32 28.66 2.46
N GLY A 602 -12.86 27.99 3.50
CA GLY A 602 -12.07 27.12 4.37
C GLY A 602 -11.34 26.02 3.61
N TYR A 603 -12.03 25.34 2.70
CA TYR A 603 -11.43 24.32 1.81
C TYR A 603 -10.29 24.87 0.95
N THR A 604 -10.47 26.02 0.29
CA THR A 604 -9.43 26.56 -0.63
C THR A 604 -8.16 27.00 0.08
N VAL A 605 -8.23 27.36 1.36
CA VAL A 605 -7.08 27.60 2.23
C VAL A 605 -6.49 26.29 2.77
N VAL A 606 -7.33 25.40 3.31
CA VAL A 606 -6.89 24.16 3.99
C VAL A 606 -6.22 23.17 3.03
N GLN A 607 -6.59 23.12 1.75
CA GLN A 607 -5.98 22.19 0.76
C GLN A 607 -4.45 22.33 0.58
N PHE A 608 -3.84 23.44 1.02
CA PHE A 608 -2.39 23.62 0.97
C PHE A 608 -1.66 22.95 2.16
N PHE A 609 -2.31 22.77 3.30
CA PHE A 609 -1.71 22.22 4.53
C PHE A 609 -1.41 20.71 4.39
N PRO A 610 -0.23 20.21 4.78
CA PRO A 610 0.22 18.83 4.52
C PRO A 610 -0.81 17.74 4.84
N ARG A 611 -1.48 17.80 6.00
CA ARG A 611 -2.48 16.82 6.44
C ARG A 611 -3.76 16.78 5.57
N ALA A 612 -4.12 17.87 4.90
CA ALA A 612 -5.24 17.89 3.97
C ALA A 612 -4.88 17.37 2.57
N GLN A 613 -3.58 17.35 2.21
CA GLN A 613 -3.15 17.07 0.84
C GLN A 613 -3.53 15.65 0.38
N SER A 614 -3.43 14.64 1.25
CA SER A 614 -3.90 13.28 0.94
C SER A 614 -5.40 13.25 0.65
N LEU A 615 -6.22 13.86 1.49
CA LEU A 615 -7.67 13.91 1.30
C LEU A 615 -8.04 14.62 -0.01
N VAL A 616 -7.42 15.75 -0.32
CA VAL A 616 -7.70 16.54 -1.55
C VAL A 616 -7.18 15.86 -2.80
N VAL A 617 -5.94 15.35 -2.79
CA VAL A 617 -5.29 14.73 -3.95
C VAL A 617 -5.79 13.32 -4.23
N ASP A 618 -6.36 12.60 -3.26
CA ASP A 618 -6.93 11.26 -3.50
C ASP A 618 -8.46 11.22 -3.59
N SER A 619 -9.17 12.03 -2.80
CA SER A 619 -10.65 12.01 -2.77
C SER A 619 -11.25 13.02 -3.75
N ILE A 620 -10.79 14.26 -3.72
CA ILE A 620 -11.39 15.36 -4.48
C ILE A 620 -10.86 15.35 -5.93
N ARG A 621 -9.54 15.45 -6.12
CA ARG A 621 -8.90 15.51 -7.47
C ARG A 621 -9.53 16.60 -8.35
N TRP A 622 -9.37 16.47 -9.66
CA TRP A 622 -10.00 17.32 -10.67
C TRP A 622 -11.55 17.34 -10.63
N ARG A 623 -12.22 16.50 -9.81
CA ARG A 623 -13.69 16.48 -9.71
C ARG A 623 -14.25 17.83 -9.27
N PHE A 624 -13.54 18.59 -8.43
CA PHE A 624 -13.98 19.92 -8.01
C PHE A 624 -13.92 20.95 -9.15
N VAL A 625 -12.90 20.86 -10.02
CA VAL A 625 -12.83 21.61 -11.27
C VAL A 625 -14.00 21.22 -12.18
N SER A 626 -14.32 19.93 -12.32
CA SER A 626 -15.48 19.45 -13.08
C SER A 626 -16.81 19.99 -12.52
N VAL A 627 -16.99 19.96 -11.19
CA VAL A 627 -18.16 20.53 -10.51
C VAL A 627 -18.34 22.01 -10.86
N GLY A 628 -17.27 22.79 -10.93
CA GLY A 628 -17.35 24.20 -11.33
C GLY A 628 -17.72 24.42 -12.79
N VAL A 629 -17.10 23.67 -13.72
CA VAL A 629 -17.45 23.74 -15.15
C VAL A 629 -18.92 23.35 -15.38
N ILE A 630 -19.39 22.28 -14.72
CA ILE A 630 -20.79 21.84 -14.81
C ILE A 630 -21.74 22.89 -14.19
N SER A 631 -21.37 23.52 -13.07
CA SER A 631 -22.18 24.56 -12.41
C SER A 631 -22.32 25.82 -13.27
N ALA A 632 -21.24 26.25 -13.92
CA ALA A 632 -21.26 27.39 -14.83
C ALA A 632 -22.13 27.11 -16.07
N ALA A 633 -21.98 25.92 -16.68
CA ALA A 633 -22.82 25.48 -17.80
C ALA A 633 -24.30 25.36 -17.39
N TYR A 634 -24.59 24.78 -16.23
CA TYR A 634 -25.93 24.64 -15.68
C TYR A 634 -26.64 26.00 -15.56
N LEU A 635 -25.97 26.98 -14.94
CA LEU A 635 -26.49 28.35 -14.80
C LEU A 635 -26.66 29.06 -16.15
N TYR A 636 -25.73 28.87 -17.10
CA TYR A 636 -25.87 29.41 -18.45
C TYR A 636 -27.15 28.92 -19.14
N PHE A 637 -27.44 27.61 -19.09
CA PHE A 637 -28.66 27.06 -19.69
C PHE A 637 -29.94 27.42 -18.90
N GLN A 638 -29.86 27.63 -17.59
CA GLN A 638 -30.96 28.19 -16.80
C GLN A 638 -31.31 29.62 -17.24
N ILE A 639 -30.32 30.50 -17.39
CA ILE A 639 -30.53 31.88 -17.86
C ILE A 639 -31.12 31.90 -19.28
N ARG A 640 -30.68 30.97 -20.15
CA ARG A 640 -31.27 30.74 -21.49
C ARG A 640 -32.64 30.05 -21.48
N LYS A 641 -33.15 29.63 -20.33
CA LYS A 641 -34.41 28.87 -20.14
C LYS A 641 -34.45 27.52 -20.87
N TRP A 642 -33.27 26.93 -21.14
CA TRP A 642 -33.10 25.61 -21.78
C TRP A 642 -33.19 24.50 -20.73
N TYR A 643 -34.33 24.40 -20.06
CA TYR A 643 -34.51 23.63 -18.81
C TYR A 643 -34.18 22.13 -18.94
N ILE A 644 -34.34 21.51 -20.13
CA ILE A 644 -33.98 20.09 -20.35
C ILE A 644 -32.45 19.90 -20.26
N LEU A 645 -31.65 20.78 -20.87
CA LEU A 645 -30.19 20.73 -20.74
C LEU A 645 -29.74 21.08 -19.31
N ALA A 646 -30.41 22.04 -18.66
CA ALA A 646 -30.17 22.35 -17.25
C ALA A 646 -30.48 21.15 -16.33
N PHE A 647 -31.53 20.39 -16.59
CA PHE A 647 -31.84 19.15 -15.86
C PHE A 647 -30.73 18.10 -16.04
N LEU A 648 -30.32 17.81 -17.28
CA LEU A 648 -29.21 16.87 -17.55
C LEU A 648 -27.90 17.27 -16.84
N LEU A 649 -27.57 18.57 -16.85
CA LEU A 649 -26.40 19.08 -16.13
C LEU A 649 -26.56 19.03 -14.61
N SER A 650 -27.78 19.19 -14.06
CA SER A 650 -28.02 19.02 -12.63
C SER A 650 -27.85 17.56 -12.17
N VAL A 651 -28.15 16.58 -13.02
CA VAL A 651 -27.87 15.16 -12.78
C VAL A 651 -26.36 14.88 -12.81
N ALA A 652 -25.63 15.48 -13.76
CA ALA A 652 -24.16 15.41 -13.81
C ALA A 652 -23.49 16.08 -12.60
N LEU A 653 -24.04 17.22 -12.15
CA LEU A 653 -23.60 17.94 -10.96
C LEU A 653 -23.84 17.10 -9.69
N LEU A 654 -25.03 16.51 -9.55
CA LEU A 654 -25.33 15.59 -8.46
C LEU A 654 -24.33 14.43 -8.45
N SER A 655 -24.17 13.72 -9.55
CA SER A 655 -23.23 12.57 -9.67
C SER A 655 -21.79 12.92 -9.29
N THR A 656 -21.28 14.06 -9.77
CA THR A 656 -19.90 14.50 -9.46
C THR A 656 -19.74 14.91 -8.00
N VAL A 657 -20.71 15.61 -7.40
CA VAL A 657 -20.71 15.95 -5.97
C VAL A 657 -20.90 14.69 -5.10
N SER A 658 -21.72 13.72 -5.51
CA SER A 658 -21.86 12.41 -4.84
C SER A 658 -20.53 11.67 -4.80
N SER A 659 -19.80 11.62 -5.92
CA SER A 659 -18.47 10.99 -5.99
C SER A 659 -17.51 11.61 -4.97
N ILE A 660 -17.48 12.95 -4.86
CA ILE A 660 -16.65 13.66 -3.88
C ILE A 660 -17.09 13.33 -2.44
N PHE A 661 -18.37 13.48 -2.12
CA PHE A 661 -18.92 13.27 -0.78
C PHE A 661 -18.66 11.85 -0.25
N TYR A 662 -18.95 10.82 -1.04
CA TYR A 662 -18.72 9.43 -0.63
C TYR A 662 -17.23 9.08 -0.51
N LEU A 663 -16.34 9.62 -1.37
CA LEU A 663 -14.90 9.40 -1.26
C LEU A 663 -14.29 10.06 -0.03
N ILE A 664 -14.71 11.27 0.33
CA ILE A 664 -14.29 11.93 1.58
C ILE A 664 -14.82 11.13 2.79
N ARG A 665 -16.11 10.77 2.80
CA ARG A 665 -16.78 10.07 3.92
C ARG A 665 -16.19 8.67 4.18
N THR A 666 -15.76 7.96 3.14
CA THR A 666 -15.08 6.66 3.27
C THR A 666 -13.63 6.84 3.72
N ARG A 667 -12.82 7.70 3.07
CA ARG A 667 -11.41 7.87 3.42
C ARG A 667 -11.17 8.54 4.78
N LYS A 668 -12.10 9.35 5.30
CA LYS A 668 -12.03 9.90 6.68
C LYS A 668 -11.95 8.80 7.75
N ARG A 669 -12.43 7.57 7.48
CA ARG A 669 -12.35 6.42 8.41
C ARG A 669 -10.98 5.72 8.43
N ILE A 670 -10.02 6.16 7.61
CA ILE A 670 -8.75 5.45 7.35
C ILE A 670 -7.53 6.33 7.77
N VAL A 671 -7.76 7.45 8.48
CA VAL A 671 -6.70 8.36 8.92
C VAL A 671 -6.46 8.19 10.43
N PRO A 672 -5.29 7.72 10.89
CA PRO A 672 -4.99 7.54 12.31
C PRO A 672 -4.81 8.86 13.08
N GLU A 673 -5.10 8.82 14.39
CA GLU A 673 -4.80 9.81 15.44
C GLU A 673 -4.57 11.29 15.02
N PRO A 674 -5.61 12.01 14.57
CA PRO A 674 -5.58 13.46 14.41
C PRO A 674 -5.99 14.16 15.72
N THR A 675 -5.39 15.31 16.05
CA THR A 675 -5.77 16.02 17.28
C THR A 675 -7.24 16.48 17.24
N LYS A 676 -7.90 16.58 18.39
CA LYS A 676 -9.33 16.98 18.49
C LYS A 676 -9.64 18.32 17.80
N PHE A 677 -8.66 19.21 17.67
CA PHE A 677 -8.77 20.45 16.91
C PHE A 677 -8.74 20.20 15.39
N GLU A 678 -7.78 19.40 14.91
CA GLU A 678 -7.61 19.11 13.48
C GLU A 678 -8.74 18.27 12.89
N ILE A 679 -9.31 17.33 13.66
CA ILE A 679 -10.53 16.61 13.24
C ILE A 679 -11.64 17.61 12.94
N LYS A 680 -11.90 18.54 13.89
CA LYS A 680 -12.92 19.58 13.74
C LYS A 680 -12.61 20.54 12.60
N LEU A 681 -11.35 20.92 12.42
CA LEU A 681 -10.91 21.79 11.32
C LEU A 681 -11.21 21.13 9.96
N LEU A 682 -10.78 19.89 9.74
CA LEU A 682 -11.00 19.14 8.49
C LEU A 682 -12.50 18.85 8.25
N GLU A 683 -13.25 18.61 9.32
CA GLU A 683 -14.69 18.36 9.29
C GLU A 683 -15.47 19.61 8.87
N VAL A 684 -15.21 20.77 9.49
CA VAL A 684 -15.88 22.04 9.19
C VAL A 684 -15.44 22.61 7.83
N THR A 685 -14.16 22.48 7.46
CA THR A 685 -13.64 23.11 6.23
C THR A 685 -13.76 22.25 4.98
N ILE A 686 -13.89 20.92 5.09
CA ILE A 686 -14.01 20.04 3.92
C ILE A 686 -15.27 19.17 3.96
N LEU A 687 -15.50 18.37 5.01
CA LEU A 687 -16.66 17.45 5.00
C LEU A 687 -18.01 18.20 5.00
N LEU A 688 -18.13 19.24 5.82
CA LEU A 688 -19.34 20.03 5.99
C LEU A 688 -19.83 20.70 4.68
N PRO A 689 -19.01 21.50 3.95
CA PRO A 689 -19.45 22.09 2.69
C PRO A 689 -19.84 21.06 1.63
N PHE A 690 -19.13 19.93 1.52
CA PHE A 690 -19.50 18.88 0.56
C PHE A 690 -20.76 18.10 0.96
N SER A 691 -21.11 17.98 2.25
CA SER A 691 -22.41 17.43 2.67
C SER A 691 -23.57 18.38 2.30
N LEU A 692 -23.42 19.67 2.61
CA LEU A 692 -24.40 20.71 2.26
C LEU A 692 -24.63 20.77 0.75
N TYR A 693 -23.53 20.76 -0.03
CA TYR A 693 -23.60 20.80 -1.48
C TYR A 693 -24.21 19.51 -2.07
N HIS A 694 -23.97 18.34 -1.48
CA HIS A 694 -24.64 17.10 -1.90
C HIS A 694 -26.15 17.14 -1.67
N ALA A 695 -26.61 17.67 -0.54
CA ALA A 695 -28.05 17.80 -0.29
C ALA A 695 -28.69 18.84 -1.21
N TRP A 696 -27.99 19.95 -1.45
CA TRP A 696 -28.43 21.00 -2.35
C TRP A 696 -28.46 20.56 -3.81
N SER A 697 -27.52 19.73 -4.29
CA SER A 697 -27.54 19.23 -5.66
C SER A 697 -28.67 18.22 -5.91
N ILE A 698 -29.11 17.46 -4.89
CA ILE A 698 -30.36 16.68 -4.94
C ILE A 698 -31.57 17.61 -5.09
N VAL A 699 -31.65 18.68 -4.28
CA VAL A 699 -32.73 19.69 -4.40
C VAL A 699 -32.75 20.32 -5.79
N LEU A 700 -31.59 20.74 -6.31
CA LEU A 700 -31.48 21.30 -7.66
C LEU A 700 -31.98 20.30 -8.71
N MET A 701 -31.57 19.03 -8.65
CA MET A 701 -32.02 17.99 -9.59
C MET A 701 -33.54 17.79 -9.58
N VAL A 702 -34.18 17.91 -8.41
CA VAL A 702 -35.64 17.83 -8.29
C VAL A 702 -36.31 19.09 -8.84
N LEU A 703 -35.83 20.30 -8.48
CA LEU A 703 -36.43 21.55 -8.97
C LEU A 703 -36.28 21.71 -10.49
N THR A 704 -35.14 21.34 -11.05
CA THR A 704 -34.88 21.40 -12.50
C THR A 704 -35.74 20.41 -13.29
N PHE A 705 -36.03 19.23 -12.73
CA PHE A 705 -36.99 18.29 -13.32
C PHE A 705 -38.38 18.91 -13.46
N PHE A 706 -38.89 19.61 -12.44
CA PHE A 706 -40.17 20.31 -12.53
C PHE A 706 -40.12 21.54 -13.44
N GLN A 707 -38.98 22.23 -13.56
CA GLN A 707 -38.82 23.29 -14.57
C GLN A 707 -38.82 22.73 -16.00
N ALA A 708 -38.16 21.59 -16.23
CA ALA A 708 -38.12 20.93 -17.54
C ALA A 708 -39.49 20.36 -17.95
N PHE A 709 -40.14 19.58 -17.09
CA PHE A 709 -41.30 18.75 -17.46
C PHE A 709 -42.61 19.11 -16.73
N GLY A 710 -42.56 19.91 -15.66
CA GLY A 710 -43.74 20.33 -14.90
C GLY A 710 -44.54 21.48 -15.54
N LYS A 711 -45.72 21.78 -14.98
CA LYS A 711 -46.55 22.93 -15.36
C LYS A 711 -46.00 24.25 -14.81
N ASP A 712 -46.25 25.33 -15.55
CA ASP A 712 -45.98 26.72 -15.16
C ASP A 712 -47.19 27.26 -14.36
N VAL A 713 -46.97 27.66 -13.10
CA VAL A 713 -48.05 28.02 -12.15
C VAL A 713 -48.92 29.17 -12.66
N HIS A 714 -48.31 30.11 -13.39
CA HIS A 714 -48.96 31.33 -13.89
C HIS A 714 -49.72 31.11 -15.21
N LYS A 715 -49.70 29.88 -15.76
CA LYS A 715 -50.30 29.55 -17.07
C LYS A 715 -51.23 28.34 -17.02
N GLU A 716 -50.97 27.36 -16.16
CA GLU A 716 -51.68 26.09 -16.16
C GLU A 716 -51.97 25.56 -14.76
N HIS A 717 -53.25 25.46 -14.40
CA HIS A 717 -53.68 24.87 -13.14
C HIS A 717 -53.23 23.40 -12.98
N ALA A 718 -52.87 23.00 -11.75
CA ALA A 718 -52.43 21.63 -11.45
C ALA A 718 -53.58 20.61 -11.53
N GLY A 719 -53.56 19.80 -12.59
CA GLY A 719 -54.37 18.59 -12.72
C GLY A 719 -53.93 17.46 -11.75
N ALA A 720 -54.68 16.37 -11.71
CA ALA A 720 -54.46 15.26 -10.77
C ALA A 720 -53.01 14.73 -10.80
N TRP A 721 -52.48 14.43 -11.99
CA TRP A 721 -51.09 13.96 -12.15
C TRP A 721 -50.05 14.94 -11.62
N THR A 722 -50.24 16.24 -11.82
CA THR A 722 -49.33 17.28 -11.28
C THR A 722 -49.29 17.23 -9.75
N ARG A 723 -50.45 17.05 -9.10
CA ARG A 723 -50.55 16.92 -7.63
C ARG A 723 -49.85 15.65 -7.13
N VAL A 724 -50.03 14.52 -7.84
CA VAL A 724 -49.35 13.24 -7.52
C VAL A 724 -47.83 13.36 -7.66
N PHE A 725 -47.33 13.93 -8.75
CA PHE A 725 -45.88 14.09 -8.94
C PHE A 725 -45.26 15.04 -7.91
N VAL A 726 -45.90 16.17 -7.58
CA VAL A 726 -45.44 17.08 -6.52
C VAL A 726 -45.41 16.36 -5.16
N TRP A 727 -46.45 15.60 -4.82
CA TRP A 727 -46.49 14.81 -3.59
C TRP A 727 -45.37 13.76 -3.52
N LEU A 728 -45.11 13.05 -4.62
CA LEU A 728 -44.00 12.09 -4.71
C LEU A 728 -42.63 12.77 -4.58
N ALA A 729 -42.47 14.00 -5.09
CA ALA A 729 -41.23 14.76 -4.96
C ALA A 729 -41.00 15.23 -3.51
N LEU A 730 -42.04 15.69 -2.82
CA LEU A 730 -41.98 16.03 -1.39
C LEU A 730 -41.65 14.79 -0.53
N LEU A 731 -42.26 13.65 -0.83
CA LEU A 731 -41.94 12.35 -0.20
C LEU A 731 -40.47 11.98 -0.45
N PHE A 732 -39.98 12.08 -1.68
CA PHE A 732 -38.59 11.77 -2.03
C PHE A 732 -37.58 12.66 -1.28
N LEU A 733 -37.81 13.97 -1.20
CA LEU A 733 -36.94 14.89 -0.44
C LEU A 733 -36.97 14.56 1.06
N THR A 734 -38.13 14.19 1.61
CA THR A 734 -38.28 13.80 3.02
C THR A 734 -37.58 12.47 3.32
N LEU A 735 -37.75 11.45 2.47
CA LEU A 735 -37.05 10.16 2.58
C LEU A 735 -35.53 10.34 2.45
N THR A 736 -35.08 11.26 1.60
CA THR A 736 -33.64 11.63 1.50
C THR A 736 -33.13 12.27 2.79
N SER A 737 -33.92 13.16 3.41
CA SER A 737 -33.59 13.80 4.69
C SER A 737 -33.48 12.78 5.84
N ILE A 738 -34.41 11.83 5.90
CA ILE A 738 -34.35 10.68 6.80
C ILE A 738 -33.09 9.84 6.49
N GLY A 739 -32.79 9.59 5.21
CA GLY A 739 -31.57 8.90 4.79
C GLY A 739 -30.31 9.52 5.39
N TYR A 740 -30.15 10.85 5.33
CA TYR A 740 -29.04 11.56 5.97
C TYR A 740 -28.99 11.39 7.50
N ALA A 741 -30.12 11.44 8.20
CA ALA A 741 -30.19 11.23 9.65
C ALA A 741 -29.75 9.81 10.10
N PHE A 742 -29.88 8.82 9.20
CA PHE A 742 -29.50 7.43 9.46
C PHE A 742 -28.18 6.97 8.78
N ALA A 743 -27.58 7.76 7.88
CA ALA A 743 -26.38 7.42 7.09
C ALA A 743 -25.04 7.31 7.87
N SER A 744 -25.06 7.29 9.20
CA SER A 744 -23.90 7.11 10.09
C SER A 744 -24.35 6.99 11.54
N GLU A 745 -23.46 6.52 12.42
CA GLU A 745 -23.70 6.45 13.87
C GLU A 745 -23.99 7.82 14.50
N ALA A 746 -23.23 8.86 14.12
CA ALA A 746 -23.50 10.25 14.50
C ALA A 746 -24.68 10.90 13.73
N GLY A 747 -25.10 10.30 12.60
CA GLY A 747 -25.97 10.94 11.60
C GLY A 747 -25.22 11.98 10.75
N ASP A 748 -25.93 12.61 9.81
CA ASP A 748 -25.42 13.72 9.01
C ASP A 748 -26.35 14.93 9.13
N LEU A 749 -26.02 15.78 10.10
CA LEU A 749 -26.80 16.96 10.46
C LEU A 749 -26.94 17.95 9.30
N ALA A 750 -25.90 18.08 8.47
CA ALA A 750 -25.80 19.12 7.45
C ALA A 750 -26.70 18.85 6.25
N GLY A 751 -26.67 17.62 5.71
CA GLY A 751 -27.55 17.26 4.60
C GLY A 751 -29.04 17.26 4.98
N CYS A 752 -29.33 16.80 6.21
CA CYS A 752 -30.68 16.83 6.77
C CYS A 752 -31.20 18.26 7.00
N ALA A 753 -30.33 19.19 7.44
CA ALA A 753 -30.67 20.60 7.62
C ALA A 753 -31.13 21.27 6.30
N VAL A 754 -30.37 21.09 5.22
CA VAL A 754 -30.69 21.70 3.91
C VAL A 754 -32.03 21.20 3.37
N LEU A 755 -32.28 19.89 3.42
CA LEU A 755 -33.54 19.31 2.95
C LEU A 755 -34.74 19.76 3.79
N THR A 756 -34.56 19.87 5.11
CA THR A 756 -35.59 20.39 6.02
C THR A 756 -35.90 21.86 5.73
N TYR A 757 -34.88 22.71 5.58
CA TYR A 757 -35.02 24.13 5.26
C TYR A 757 -35.75 24.35 3.92
N VAL A 758 -35.43 23.54 2.91
CA VAL A 758 -36.10 23.60 1.60
C VAL A 758 -37.55 23.13 1.67
N LEU A 759 -37.88 22.10 2.45
CA LEU A 759 -39.28 21.64 2.59
C LEU A 759 -40.17 22.72 3.23
N TRP A 760 -39.66 23.45 4.24
CA TRP A 760 -40.36 24.63 4.80
C TRP A 760 -40.53 25.74 3.75
N ALA A 761 -39.49 26.02 2.95
CA ALA A 761 -39.56 27.01 1.88
C ALA A 761 -40.54 26.62 0.74
N ILE A 762 -40.75 25.33 0.47
CA ILE A 762 -41.78 24.86 -0.47
C ILE A 762 -43.17 25.00 0.15
N PHE A 763 -43.36 24.65 1.43
CA PHE A 763 -44.63 24.84 2.14
C PHE A 763 -45.13 26.29 2.08
N GLU A 764 -44.28 27.24 2.45
CA GLU A 764 -44.60 28.67 2.55
C GLU A 764 -44.93 29.28 1.18
N ASN A 765 -44.23 28.88 0.11
CA ASN A 765 -44.39 29.46 -1.22
C ASN A 765 -45.54 28.82 -2.04
N GLN A 766 -46.20 27.77 -1.56
CA GLN A 766 -47.17 26.98 -2.32
C GLN A 766 -48.61 27.10 -1.79
N GLU A 767 -49.03 28.30 -1.40
CA GLU A 767 -50.38 28.58 -0.86
C GLU A 767 -51.52 28.26 -1.84
N GLY A 768 -51.30 28.46 -3.15
CA GLY A 768 -52.35 28.46 -4.18
C GLY A 768 -53.10 27.14 -4.39
N ILE A 769 -52.64 26.02 -3.83
CA ILE A 769 -53.35 24.73 -3.87
C ILE A 769 -53.25 24.04 -2.52
N MET A 770 -54.35 24.02 -1.76
CA MET A 770 -54.42 23.48 -0.39
C MET A 770 -53.82 22.07 -0.26
N PHE A 771 -54.06 21.17 -1.22
CA PHE A 771 -53.48 19.81 -1.18
C PHE A 771 -51.95 19.82 -1.17
N ILE A 772 -51.33 20.71 -1.95
CA ILE A 772 -49.87 20.81 -2.07
C ILE A 772 -49.31 21.53 -0.83
N HIS A 773 -49.94 22.63 -0.41
CA HIS A 773 -49.60 23.37 0.80
C HIS A 773 -49.58 22.46 2.05
N TRP A 774 -50.70 21.80 2.37
CA TRP A 774 -50.79 20.93 3.54
C TRP A 774 -49.91 19.67 3.45
N SER A 775 -49.70 19.13 2.23
CA SER A 775 -48.70 18.06 2.04
C SER A 775 -47.28 18.56 2.34
N GLY A 776 -46.93 19.76 1.87
CA GLY A 776 -45.66 20.42 2.16
C GLY A 776 -45.42 20.57 3.66
N LEU A 777 -46.43 21.03 4.41
CA LEU A 777 -46.34 21.14 5.87
C LEU A 777 -46.09 19.79 6.55
N VAL A 778 -46.84 18.74 6.19
CA VAL A 778 -46.69 17.40 6.78
C VAL A 778 -45.28 16.86 6.51
N PHE A 779 -44.78 16.99 5.28
CA PHE A 779 -43.43 16.54 4.92
C PHE A 779 -42.32 17.39 5.57
N ALA A 780 -42.51 18.70 5.70
CA ALA A 780 -41.61 19.58 6.43
C ALA A 780 -41.51 19.22 7.92
N ILE A 781 -42.65 18.93 8.58
CA ILE A 781 -42.70 18.47 9.98
C ILE A 781 -41.98 17.13 10.16
N ILE A 782 -42.21 16.16 9.26
CA ILE A 782 -41.51 14.85 9.29
C ILE A 782 -39.99 15.04 9.13
N SER A 783 -39.56 15.93 8.23
CA SER A 783 -38.14 16.26 8.07
C SER A 783 -37.57 16.98 9.30
N SER A 784 -38.33 17.87 9.94
CA SER A 784 -37.92 18.51 11.21
C SER A 784 -37.78 17.51 12.35
N ILE A 785 -38.59 16.46 12.41
CA ILE A 785 -38.43 15.36 13.39
C ILE A 785 -37.13 14.58 13.10
N ALA A 786 -36.82 14.29 11.83
CA ALA A 786 -35.55 13.66 11.44
C ALA A 786 -34.33 14.53 11.77
N PHE A 787 -34.44 15.85 11.57
CA PHE A 787 -33.42 16.84 11.91
C PHE A 787 -33.17 16.91 13.43
N LEU A 788 -34.23 16.98 14.25
CA LEU A 788 -34.11 16.95 15.71
C LEU A 788 -33.50 15.62 16.20
N TYR A 789 -33.91 14.50 15.61
CA TYR A 789 -33.32 13.19 15.91
C TYR A 789 -31.83 13.13 15.59
N THR A 790 -31.38 13.56 14.41
CA THR A 790 -29.94 13.56 14.09
C THR A 790 -29.15 14.59 14.89
N THR A 791 -29.77 15.69 15.33
CA THR A 791 -29.17 16.66 16.25
C THR A 791 -28.90 16.02 17.62
N TYR A 792 -29.91 15.35 18.20
CA TYR A 792 -29.78 14.60 19.45
C TYR A 792 -28.73 13.47 19.33
N LYS A 793 -28.73 12.75 18.21
CA LYS A 793 -27.80 11.65 17.91
C LYS A 793 -26.34 12.13 17.86
N SER A 794 -26.08 13.22 17.13
CA SER A 794 -24.76 13.87 17.04
C SER A 794 -24.30 14.41 18.39
N TYR A 795 -25.18 15.11 19.12
CA TYR A 795 -24.90 15.60 20.48
C TYR A 795 -24.50 14.47 21.43
N LYS A 796 -25.27 13.37 21.45
CA LYS A 796 -24.98 12.17 22.27
C LYS A 796 -23.66 11.50 21.87
N TYR A 797 -23.38 11.40 20.57
CA TYR A 797 -22.13 10.83 20.03
C TYR A 797 -20.88 11.63 20.45
N HIS A 798 -20.99 12.95 20.63
CA HIS A 798 -19.86 13.79 21.04
C HIS A 798 -19.69 13.97 22.56
N LEU A 799 -20.66 13.51 23.37
CA LEU A 799 -20.64 13.65 24.83
C LEU A 799 -20.28 12.38 25.60
N LEU A 800 -20.60 11.21 25.03
CA LEU A 800 -20.19 9.94 25.61
C LEU A 800 -18.75 9.61 25.17
N PRO A 801 -17.88 9.09 26.04
CA PRO A 801 -16.67 8.40 25.58
C PRO A 801 -17.09 7.22 24.68
N PRO A 802 -16.27 6.82 23.70
CA PRO A 802 -16.56 5.65 22.89
C PRO A 802 -16.80 4.45 23.81
N ALA A 803 -17.90 3.74 23.59
CA ALA A 803 -18.13 2.48 24.31
C ALA A 803 -16.94 1.54 23.99
N PRO A 804 -16.42 0.78 24.97
CA PRO A 804 -15.42 -0.24 24.68
C PRO A 804 -15.99 -1.18 23.60
N PRO A 805 -15.17 -1.62 22.64
CA PRO A 805 -15.65 -2.45 21.54
C PRO A 805 -16.39 -3.67 22.11
N PRO A 806 -17.55 -4.04 21.53
CA PRO A 806 -18.36 -5.11 22.09
C PRO A 806 -17.53 -6.38 22.16
N MET A 807 -17.38 -6.94 23.37
CA MET A 807 -16.71 -8.22 23.56
C MET A 807 -17.33 -9.23 22.60
N VAL A 808 -16.52 -9.78 21.69
CA VAL A 808 -16.99 -10.74 20.68
C VAL A 808 -17.33 -12.05 21.38
N THR A 809 -18.55 -12.13 21.90
CA THR A 809 -19.11 -13.35 22.47
C THR A 809 -19.16 -14.39 21.37
N ARG A 810 -18.26 -15.38 21.46
CA ARG A 810 -18.05 -16.45 20.47
C ARG A 810 -19.40 -16.99 19.97
N PRO A 811 -19.62 -17.14 18.65
CA PRO A 811 -20.85 -17.73 18.13
C PRO A 811 -20.98 -19.16 18.66
N ARG A 812 -21.90 -19.37 19.60
CA ARG A 812 -22.10 -20.65 20.29
C ARG A 812 -22.54 -21.70 19.26
N ALA A 813 -21.80 -22.81 19.18
CA ALA A 813 -21.96 -23.80 18.12
C ALA A 813 -23.42 -24.28 17.98
N ARG A 814 -23.99 -24.09 16.78
CA ARG A 814 -25.41 -24.36 16.50
C ARG A 814 -25.63 -25.84 16.18
N THR A 815 -25.70 -26.67 17.22
CA THR A 815 -26.06 -28.09 17.09
C THR A 815 -27.46 -28.25 16.49
N ARG A 816 -27.61 -29.18 15.54
CA ARG A 816 -28.92 -29.55 14.94
C ARG A 816 -29.69 -30.45 15.91
N GLY A 817 -30.57 -29.86 16.72
CA GLY A 817 -31.64 -30.56 17.45
C GLY A 817 -32.93 -30.65 16.63
N ARG A 818 -33.79 -31.63 16.93
CA ARG A 818 -35.01 -31.97 16.16
C ARG A 818 -36.27 -31.81 17.02
N SER A 819 -37.39 -31.45 16.37
CA SER A 819 -38.81 -31.57 16.81
C SER A 819 -39.31 -30.84 18.08
N GLY A 820 -40.53 -30.28 18.01
CA GLY A 820 -41.46 -30.24 19.16
C GLY A 820 -42.22 -28.93 19.47
N GLY A 821 -43.55 -28.92 19.23
CA GLY A 821 -44.53 -28.49 20.25
C GLY A 821 -44.84 -27.00 20.53
N THR A 822 -45.90 -26.49 19.89
CA THR A 822 -47.10 -25.87 20.53
C THR A 822 -47.01 -24.82 21.69
N THR A 823 -47.42 -23.59 21.35
CA THR A 823 -48.31 -22.63 22.09
C THR A 823 -47.83 -21.85 23.35
N PRO A 824 -48.44 -20.65 23.65
CA PRO A 824 -47.91 -19.69 24.64
C PRO A 824 -48.88 -19.19 25.75
N THR A 825 -48.37 -18.83 26.95
CA THR A 825 -49.19 -18.13 27.97
C THR A 825 -48.41 -17.20 28.94
N ILE A 826 -48.76 -15.91 28.90
CA ILE A 826 -48.96 -14.91 29.98
C ILE A 826 -48.18 -15.01 31.33
N GLY A 827 -47.54 -13.88 31.72
CA GLY A 827 -47.75 -13.29 33.07
C GLY A 827 -46.55 -13.15 34.03
N GLY A 828 -46.48 -12.02 34.76
CA GLY A 828 -45.59 -11.83 35.92
C GLY A 828 -45.10 -10.39 36.14
N LEU A 829 -45.65 -9.68 37.14
CA LEU A 829 -45.27 -8.29 37.50
C LEU A 829 -45.04 -8.15 39.02
N SER A 830 -43.80 -7.86 39.43
CA SER A 830 -43.43 -7.30 40.75
C SER A 830 -41.93 -6.92 40.73
N GLN A 831 -41.50 -5.65 40.72
CA GLN A 831 -41.57 -4.59 41.75
C GLN A 831 -40.56 -4.73 42.92
N VAL A 832 -39.78 -3.64 43.13
CA VAL A 832 -39.19 -3.17 44.40
C VAL A 832 -38.05 -4.05 44.99
N SER A 833 -36.97 -3.56 45.62
CA SER A 833 -36.59 -2.24 46.15
C SER A 833 -35.11 -1.85 45.87
N SER A 834 -34.79 -0.55 45.92
CA SER A 834 -33.42 -0.03 46.15
C SER A 834 -33.12 0.09 47.66
N PRO A 835 -31.87 0.42 48.11
CA PRO A 835 -31.43 1.83 48.15
C PRO A 835 -29.94 2.07 47.84
N ARG A 836 -29.52 3.35 47.87
CA ARG A 836 -28.13 3.83 47.70
C ARG A 836 -27.36 3.82 49.03
N SER A 837 -26.03 3.65 48.97
CA SER A 837 -25.08 4.55 49.67
C SER A 837 -23.63 4.39 49.19
N GLN A 838 -23.00 5.53 48.91
CA GLN A 838 -21.54 5.79 48.83
C GLN A 838 -21.05 6.28 50.23
N PRO A 839 -19.78 6.69 50.48
CA PRO A 839 -18.53 6.61 49.70
C PRO A 839 -17.25 6.23 50.55
N VAL A 840 -16.06 6.50 49.99
CA VAL A 840 -14.74 6.79 50.63
C VAL A 840 -13.82 5.62 51.03
N SER A 841 -12.52 5.81 50.73
CA SER A 841 -11.36 4.96 51.05
C SER A 841 -10.83 5.17 52.49
N PRO A 842 -9.80 4.39 52.90
CA PRO A 842 -8.64 5.02 53.54
C PRO A 842 -7.28 4.52 53.02
N GLN A 843 -6.19 5.07 53.56
CA GLN A 843 -4.79 4.77 53.22
C GLN A 843 -4.07 3.92 54.29
N LEU A 844 -2.85 3.48 53.95
CA LEU A 844 -1.75 2.97 54.82
C LEU A 844 -1.38 3.97 55.96
N PRO A 845 -0.47 3.69 56.96
CA PRO A 845 0.61 2.67 56.97
C PRO A 845 0.99 2.02 58.36
N ARG A 846 2.14 1.29 58.37
CA ARG A 846 3.05 0.91 59.51
C ARG A 846 2.66 -0.22 60.48
N GLY A 847 3.66 -0.99 60.95
CA GLY A 847 3.57 -1.79 62.20
C GLY A 847 4.45 -3.06 62.31
N THR A 848 5.77 -2.93 62.49
CA THR A 848 6.75 -4.01 62.74
C THR A 848 6.43 -4.91 63.96
N LEU A 849 6.73 -6.23 63.93
CA LEU A 849 7.59 -6.99 64.90
C LEU A 849 7.45 -8.55 64.84
N VAL A 850 8.61 -9.23 64.70
CA VAL A 850 9.12 -10.46 65.38
C VAL A 850 8.26 -11.75 65.57
N ASN A 851 8.68 -12.80 64.84
CA ASN A 851 8.90 -14.26 65.15
C ASN A 851 8.78 -14.81 66.61
N PRO A 852 8.83 -16.15 66.89
CA PRO A 852 8.95 -17.34 66.01
C PRO A 852 8.09 -18.59 66.40
N SER A 853 8.37 -19.75 65.75
CA SER A 853 8.06 -21.17 66.14
C SER A 853 6.62 -21.71 65.94
N GLY A 854 6.41 -23.00 65.58
CA GLY A 854 7.35 -24.05 65.18
C GLY A 854 6.71 -25.44 64.92
N THR A 855 7.48 -26.40 64.36
CA THR A 855 7.26 -27.88 64.27
C THR A 855 5.94 -28.41 63.64
N VAL A 856 5.95 -29.04 62.44
CA VAL A 856 6.29 -30.45 62.09
C VAL A 856 5.18 -31.49 62.33
N THR A 857 4.66 -32.10 61.25
CA THR A 857 4.41 -33.57 61.06
C THR A 857 3.87 -33.91 59.66
N MET A 858 4.12 -35.14 59.20
CA MET A 858 3.48 -35.88 58.08
C MET A 858 3.05 -37.27 58.64
N PRO A 859 2.52 -38.22 57.84
CA PRO A 859 1.35 -38.24 56.96
C PRO A 859 0.25 -39.15 57.59
N PRO A 860 -0.62 -39.90 56.86
CA PRO A 860 -0.24 -41.12 56.14
C PRO A 860 -1.02 -41.40 54.83
N VAL A 861 -0.88 -42.61 54.27
CA VAL A 861 -1.49 -43.12 53.03
C VAL A 861 -2.06 -44.53 53.27
N GLU A 862 -3.27 -44.82 52.78
CA GLU A 862 -3.82 -46.17 52.48
C GLU A 862 -5.05 -46.02 51.53
N GLN A 863 -5.58 -47.03 50.83
CA GLN A 863 -5.06 -48.13 49.96
C GLN A 863 -6.28 -49.00 49.54
N VAL A 864 -6.07 -50.08 48.75
CA VAL A 864 -7.01 -51.23 48.55
C VAL A 864 -8.29 -51.00 47.67
N SER A 865 -8.84 -51.92 46.85
CA SER A 865 -8.33 -52.94 45.87
C SER A 865 -9.51 -53.58 45.07
N LYS A 866 -9.21 -54.51 44.12
CA LYS A 866 -10.07 -55.63 43.60
C LYS A 866 -11.24 -55.34 42.64
N THR A 867 -11.73 -56.26 41.76
CA THR A 867 -11.10 -57.24 40.79
C THR A 867 -12.17 -57.94 39.92
N GLY A 868 -12.11 -57.82 38.58
CA GLY A 868 -12.65 -58.76 37.55
C GLY A 868 -14.14 -59.17 37.57
N PRO A 869 -14.57 -60.20 36.79
CA PRO A 869 -13.96 -60.82 35.60
C PRO A 869 -14.90 -60.92 34.36
N GLY A 870 -14.42 -61.42 33.21
CA GLY A 870 -15.24 -61.68 32.00
C GLY A 870 -14.52 -62.50 30.90
N GLN A 871 -15.26 -63.09 29.94
CA GLN A 871 -14.71 -63.97 28.88
C GLN A 871 -15.67 -64.21 27.69
N LYS A 872 -15.18 -64.90 26.64
CA LYS A 872 -15.80 -65.41 25.38
C LYS A 872 -15.92 -64.39 24.22
N VAL A 873 -15.48 -64.62 22.97
CA VAL A 873 -15.26 -65.82 22.09
C VAL A 873 -16.53 -66.35 21.40
N GLN A 874 -16.63 -66.20 20.07
CA GLN A 874 -16.65 -67.29 19.06
C GLN A 874 -16.53 -66.73 17.61
N ASN A 875 -16.24 -67.59 16.62
CA ASN A 875 -16.23 -67.30 15.17
C ASN A 875 -17.58 -67.64 14.51
N ASP A 876 -17.80 -67.18 13.27
CA ASP A 876 -18.12 -67.95 12.05
C ASP A 876 -18.08 -66.97 10.83
N GLN A 877 -17.59 -67.29 9.62
CA GLN A 877 -18.16 -68.14 8.54
C GLN A 877 -19.58 -67.70 8.08
N GLY A 878 -19.88 -67.53 6.78
CA GLY A 878 -19.07 -67.63 5.54
C GLY A 878 -19.93 -67.38 4.27
N GLU A 879 -19.35 -67.64 3.08
CA GLU A 879 -20.02 -67.96 1.78
C GLU A 879 -20.84 -66.84 1.05
N THR A 880 -20.45 -66.42 -0.17
CA THR A 880 -21.00 -66.74 -1.55
C THR A 880 -22.33 -66.02 -1.89
N GLU A 881 -22.85 -65.84 -3.12
CA GLU A 881 -22.52 -66.03 -4.56
C GLU A 881 -23.55 -65.15 -5.36
N ASP A 882 -23.49 -64.84 -6.66
CA ASP A 882 -22.47 -64.30 -7.58
C ASP A 882 -23.25 -63.72 -8.81
N ASP A 883 -22.66 -63.60 -10.02
CA ASP A 883 -23.27 -63.20 -11.33
C ASP A 883 -23.74 -61.72 -11.46
N SER A 884 -23.84 -61.06 -12.64
CA SER A 884 -23.17 -60.98 -13.97
C SER A 884 -24.10 -60.09 -14.86
N LEU A 885 -23.91 -59.72 -16.13
CA LEU A 885 -22.90 -59.97 -17.19
C LEU A 885 -23.01 -58.85 -18.28
N LEU A 886 -21.93 -58.66 -19.05
CA LEU A 886 -21.78 -58.14 -20.46
C LEU A 886 -20.78 -56.95 -20.57
N VAL A 887 -19.57 -57.12 -21.12
CA VAL A 887 -19.18 -57.25 -22.56
C VAL A 887 -19.26 -55.89 -23.30
N ARG A 888 -18.19 -55.34 -23.93
CA ARG A 888 -17.31 -55.98 -24.93
C ARG A 888 -15.88 -55.37 -25.09
N GLU A 889 -15.00 -56.18 -25.70
CA GLU A 889 -13.64 -56.04 -26.29
C GLU A 889 -13.25 -54.64 -26.85
N GLY A 890 -11.98 -54.22 -27.02
CA GLY A 890 -10.63 -54.82 -26.89
C GLY A 890 -9.54 -53.75 -27.27
N SER A 891 -8.23 -53.99 -27.47
CA SER A 891 -7.34 -55.17 -27.32
C SER A 891 -5.85 -54.78 -27.52
N THR A 892 -4.92 -55.35 -26.73
CA THR A 892 -3.44 -55.48 -26.99
C THR A 892 -2.57 -54.20 -27.16
N SER A 893 -1.26 -54.19 -26.88
CA SER A 893 -0.26 -55.24 -26.54
C SER A 893 0.82 -54.78 -25.53
N ARG A 894 1.54 -55.75 -24.95
CA ARG A 894 2.92 -55.65 -24.41
C ARG A 894 3.79 -56.70 -25.14
N PRO A 895 5.13 -56.52 -25.20
CA PRO A 895 6.07 -57.20 -24.28
C PRO A 895 6.81 -56.15 -23.41
N SER A 896 7.35 -56.38 -22.20
CA SER A 896 7.89 -57.54 -21.48
C SER A 896 9.29 -58.01 -21.91
N GLU A 897 10.30 -57.62 -21.13
CA GLU A 897 11.48 -58.44 -20.84
C GLU A 897 12.14 -57.98 -19.52
N ASP A 898 12.82 -58.90 -18.83
CA ASP A 898 13.54 -58.67 -17.57
C ASP A 898 15.00 -58.21 -17.83
N ILE A 899 15.69 -57.73 -16.78
CA ILE A 899 17.01 -58.23 -16.34
C ILE A 899 17.48 -57.51 -15.06
N GLN A 900 18.29 -58.21 -14.24
CA GLN A 900 18.86 -57.72 -12.99
C GLN A 900 20.26 -57.08 -13.18
N ARG A 901 20.71 -56.35 -12.14
CA ARG A 901 22.11 -55.98 -11.82
C ARG A 901 22.82 -54.95 -12.72
N SER A 902 22.92 -53.73 -12.20
CA SER A 902 24.22 -53.18 -11.73
C SER A 902 24.00 -52.04 -10.74
#